data_AF-A0AAQ5X6V3-F1
#
_entry.id   AF-A0AAQ5X6V3-F1
#
_cell.length_a   1.000
_cell.length_b   1.000
_cell.length_c   1.000
_cell.angle_alpha   90.00
_cell.angle_beta   90.00
_cell.angle_gamma   90.00
#
_symmetry.space_group_name_H-M   'P 1'
#
loop_
_entity.id
_entity.type
_entity.pdbx_description
1 polymer ?
#
loop_
_entity_poly.entity_id
_entity_poly.type
_entity_poly.pdbx_seq_one_letter_code
_entity_poly.pdbx_strand_id
1 'polypeptide(L)'
;GRTLSLCALSYCLSVFFPSLFFSGCAIIRPPRDGGIRYRGLTQEQILPVDYEIEYICRGNRVIVGPKVRKCLPNGTWTDMTQHSRCLLLCPRVWTSLENGRVAAKPPGPPVEGTVLHYSCHAGFILEGRNISHCTKLGKWDAPKPTCLCECLSKKKLYIGALFPMSGGWPGGQACMPSAQMALDLVNNRSDILPDYELELIHYDSMCDPGEATKLLYDLLYTEPIKIVLMPGCSGVSTLVAEAARMWNLIVLSYGSSSPALSNRQRFPTFFRTHPSATLHNPTRVQLFQKWKWTRIATIQQTTEVFTSTLDDLEQRVKEAGIEISVRQSFLTDPAVAVKNLKRQDARIIVGLFYETEARKVFCEVFKEKLYGKKYVWFLIGWYADNWFKIKDPAINCTVENMTEAVEGHVTTEIVMLNPETVRGVSNMTSQEFIAALMSRLGGKNPEETGGFQEAPLAYDAVWALALALNKTVAPLKAKGRRLEDFNYNNHDITSEIYRALNTSSFEGVSGQVVFDAQGSRMAMTLIEQLQGGSYKKIGYYDSSQKNLSWFGNDVWIGAGPPADRTVVIEEYRFLSQKLFAAVSVFAGLGILLGIVCLTFNIYNGNVRYIQNSQPYLNNMTAVGCMMALAAVFPLGIDGHHVLRPQFPVVCQFRLWLLGLGFSLAYGSMFTKIWWVHTLFTKKDEKKEKKKQHLEPWKLYATVGVLLAIDFLSLMIWQIVDPLHITVEKFTTEAPKEDLDVLIQPLLEHCSSEKMNTWLGVVYGYKGLLLLLGIFLAYETKSVSTEKINDHRAVGMAIYNVAVLCLITAPVTMILSSQQDASFAFASLAIVFSAYITLVVLFVPKVIQRSNVSLSARLGTKCGVSSLVASGRRTGSFRYAHYYCQTCTSTFCTVKCQFTFKLILESDDKSFMDIYSVPFTFMSLFLI
;
A
#
# COMPACT_ATOMS: atom_id res chain seq x y z
N GLY A 1 -137.14 77.46 -8.93
CA GLY A 1 -138.17 78.15 -8.15
C GLY A 1 -137.69 78.31 -6.72
N ARG A 2 -137.75 79.56 -6.20
CA ARG A 2 -137.49 80.04 -4.80
C ARG A 2 -136.04 79.94 -4.30
N THR A 3 -135.23 81.01 -4.48
CA THR A 3 -134.87 82.15 -3.56
C THR A 3 -133.57 81.86 -2.76
N LEU A 4 -132.44 82.55 -3.07
CA LEU A 4 -131.86 83.73 -2.36
C LEU A 4 -131.37 83.36 -0.92
N SER A 5 -130.21 83.74 -0.38
CA SER A 5 -129.17 84.71 -0.71
C SER A 5 -128.02 84.62 0.32
N LEU A 6 -126.78 84.78 -0.13
CA LEU A 6 -125.66 85.60 0.41
C LEU A 6 -125.28 85.65 1.92
N CYS A 7 -123.94 85.55 2.14
CA CYS A 7 -123.08 86.38 3.03
C CYS A 7 -123.33 86.35 4.56
N ALA A 8 -122.41 86.65 5.47
CA ALA A 8 -121.06 87.22 5.46
C ALA A 8 -120.38 87.08 6.85
N LEU A 9 -119.05 87.18 6.85
CA LEU A 9 -118.14 87.80 7.83
C LEU A 9 -118.28 87.62 9.38
N SER A 10 -117.20 87.04 9.94
CA SER A 10 -116.19 87.65 10.85
C SER A 10 -116.44 87.86 12.37
N TYR A 11 -115.34 87.62 13.13
CA TYR A 11 -115.00 87.96 14.53
C TYR A 11 -115.85 87.33 15.67
N CYS A 12 -115.39 87.13 16.92
CA CYS A 12 -114.13 86.76 17.57
C CYS A 12 -114.49 86.66 19.08
N LEU A 13 -113.91 85.68 19.80
CA LEU A 13 -113.76 85.59 21.28
C LEU A 13 -115.01 85.63 22.19
N SER A 14 -115.27 84.53 22.92
CA SER A 14 -115.00 84.39 24.37
C SER A 14 -115.72 83.19 25.05
N VAL A 15 -114.89 82.26 25.55
CA VAL A 15 -114.91 81.55 26.86
C VAL A 15 -116.19 80.84 27.41
N PHE A 16 -116.15 79.50 27.57
CA PHE A 16 -116.18 78.72 28.85
C PHE A 16 -116.59 77.22 28.65
N PHE A 17 -115.61 76.29 28.78
CA PHE A 17 -115.64 74.92 29.36
C PHE A 17 -116.53 73.77 28.76
N PRO A 18 -116.21 72.47 28.98
CA PRO A 18 -115.56 71.62 27.98
C PRO A 18 -116.41 70.46 27.42
N SER A 19 -115.88 69.96 26.31
CA SER A 19 -116.17 68.73 25.56
C SER A 19 -116.16 67.43 26.35
N LEU A 20 -117.03 66.49 25.96
CA LEU A 20 -116.77 65.04 26.03
C LEU A 20 -117.52 64.33 24.89
N PHE A 21 -116.82 64.13 23.77
CA PHE A 21 -117.14 63.11 22.76
C PHE A 21 -115.85 62.34 22.44
N PHE A 22 -115.96 61.01 22.50
CA PHE A 22 -114.88 60.03 22.35
C PHE A 22 -114.23 60.06 20.96
N SER A 23 -112.91 60.13 20.88
CA SER A 23 -112.09 59.91 19.67
C SER A 23 -111.24 58.65 19.84
N GLY A 24 -111.33 57.69 18.92
CA GLY A 24 -110.46 56.51 18.88
C GLY A 24 -110.25 56.01 17.44
N CYS A 25 -109.29 55.11 17.22
CA CYS A 25 -108.89 54.65 15.87
C CYS A 25 -109.68 53.42 15.39
N ALA A 26 -109.91 53.36 14.07
CA ALA A 26 -110.53 52.22 13.41
C ALA A 26 -109.58 50.99 13.31
N ILE A 27 -110.14 49.80 13.25
CA ILE A 27 -109.40 48.52 13.18
C ILE A 27 -108.59 48.44 11.88
N ILE A 28 -107.29 48.18 12.02
CA ILE A 28 -106.37 47.92 10.90
C ILE A 28 -106.43 46.45 10.50
N ARG A 29 -106.31 46.17 9.19
CA ARG A 29 -106.22 44.80 8.67
C ARG A 29 -104.81 44.23 8.85
N PRO A 30 -104.68 42.94 9.23
CA PRO A 30 -103.37 42.31 9.34
C PRO A 30 -102.68 42.23 7.98
N PRO A 31 -101.33 42.28 7.93
CA PRO A 31 -100.58 42.08 6.71
C PRO A 31 -100.77 40.65 6.19
N ARG A 32 -100.64 40.47 4.88
CA ARG A 32 -100.68 39.14 4.24
C ARG A 32 -99.63 38.24 4.90
N ASP A 33 -100.02 37.02 5.26
CA ASP A 33 -99.19 36.05 6.01
C ASP A 33 -98.78 36.46 7.44
N GLY A 34 -99.47 37.45 8.02
CA GLY A 34 -99.34 37.86 9.42
C GLY A 34 -100.68 38.03 10.13
N GLY A 35 -100.60 38.41 11.41
CA GLY A 35 -101.71 38.76 12.29
C GLY A 35 -101.38 40.03 13.05
N ILE A 36 -102.34 40.53 13.82
CA ILE A 36 -102.15 41.64 14.74
C ILE A 36 -102.38 41.11 16.15
N ARG A 37 -101.47 41.43 17.06
CA ARG A 37 -101.63 41.17 18.48
C ARG A 37 -102.11 42.43 19.17
N TYR A 38 -103.34 42.35 19.68
CA TYR A 38 -103.90 43.34 20.58
C TYR A 38 -103.44 42.99 22.00
N ARG A 39 -102.74 43.91 22.67
CA ARG A 39 -102.32 43.71 24.06
C ARG A 39 -103.53 43.96 24.97
N GLY A 40 -104.22 42.88 25.36
CA GLY A 40 -105.15 42.88 26.51
C GLY A 40 -106.63 43.19 26.27
N LEU A 41 -107.16 43.18 25.04
CA LEU A 41 -108.60 43.37 24.75
C LEU A 41 -109.09 42.46 23.60
N THR A 42 -110.32 41.94 23.73
CA THR A 42 -111.04 41.13 22.72
C THR A 42 -111.74 41.99 21.67
N GLN A 43 -111.91 41.44 20.47
CA GLN A 43 -112.15 42.14 19.21
C GLN A 43 -113.60 42.64 19.01
N GLU A 44 -114.05 43.68 19.73
CA GLU A 44 -115.25 44.44 19.36
C GLU A 44 -115.13 45.95 19.69
N GLN A 45 -115.10 46.77 18.63
CA GLN A 45 -115.22 48.26 18.58
C GLN A 45 -114.03 49.15 19.04
N ILE A 46 -114.06 50.40 18.54
CA ILE A 46 -113.03 51.46 18.44
C ILE A 46 -111.92 51.44 19.52
N LEU A 47 -110.66 51.49 19.08
CA LEU A 47 -109.47 51.41 19.96
C LEU A 47 -109.12 52.79 20.55
N PRO A 48 -108.81 52.89 21.86
CA PRO A 48 -108.55 54.17 22.52
C PRO A 48 -107.27 54.85 22.01
N VAL A 49 -107.20 56.17 22.15
CA VAL A 49 -105.98 56.96 21.89
C VAL A 49 -104.83 56.41 22.73
N ASP A 50 -103.62 56.40 22.17
CA ASP A 50 -102.41 55.79 22.72
C ASP A 50 -102.36 54.25 22.75
N TYR A 51 -103.39 53.55 22.26
CA TYR A 51 -103.35 52.10 22.17
C TYR A 51 -102.33 51.61 21.14
N GLU A 52 -101.52 50.61 21.52
CA GLU A 52 -100.49 50.01 20.67
C GLU A 52 -100.93 48.66 20.11
N ILE A 53 -100.84 48.52 18.79
CA ILE A 53 -100.97 47.23 18.11
C ILE A 53 -99.61 46.76 17.61
N GLU A 54 -99.32 45.48 17.80
CA GLU A 54 -98.09 44.85 17.33
C GLU A 54 -98.43 43.90 16.18
N TYR A 55 -97.85 44.11 15.01
CA TYR A 55 -97.93 43.13 13.93
C TYR A 55 -97.09 41.91 14.29
N ILE A 56 -97.54 40.72 13.88
CA ILE A 56 -96.83 39.44 14.06
C ILE A 56 -96.91 38.64 12.76
N CYS A 57 -95.81 38.06 12.30
CA CYS A 57 -95.82 37.19 11.12
C CYS A 57 -96.01 35.71 11.48
N ARG A 58 -96.61 34.93 10.57
CA ARG A 58 -96.72 33.47 10.72
C ARG A 58 -95.46 32.77 10.21
N GLY A 59 -94.95 31.82 11.00
CA GLY A 59 -93.76 31.01 10.68
C GLY A 59 -92.44 31.79 10.83
N ASN A 60 -91.42 31.43 10.04
CA ASN A 60 -90.07 32.03 10.09
C ASN A 60 -89.96 33.39 9.34
N ARG A 61 -91.08 34.11 9.20
CA ARG A 61 -91.16 35.39 8.49
C ARG A 61 -90.89 36.56 9.42
N VAL A 62 -90.29 37.62 8.92
CA VAL A 62 -89.95 38.84 9.66
C VAL A 62 -90.75 40.03 9.11
N ILE A 63 -91.10 40.96 10.00
CA ILE A 63 -91.81 42.19 9.64
C ILE A 63 -90.82 43.20 9.08
N VAL A 64 -91.10 43.69 7.87
CA VAL A 64 -90.40 44.80 7.25
C VAL A 64 -91.35 45.99 7.19
N GLY A 65 -90.97 47.08 7.86
CA GLY A 65 -91.83 48.25 8.13
C GLY A 65 -92.13 48.44 9.63
N PRO A 66 -92.98 49.40 10.01
CA PRO A 66 -93.32 49.69 11.40
C PRO A 66 -93.93 48.46 12.10
N LYS A 67 -93.24 47.93 13.13
CA LYS A 67 -93.66 46.72 13.85
C LYS A 67 -94.83 47.00 14.81
N VAL A 68 -94.78 48.15 15.47
CA VAL A 68 -95.80 48.62 16.42
C VAL A 68 -96.40 49.89 15.85
N ARG A 69 -97.72 50.02 15.94
CA ARG A 69 -98.42 51.26 15.60
C ARG A 69 -99.24 51.73 16.79
N LYS A 70 -99.24 53.04 17.03
CA LYS A 70 -99.97 53.68 18.12
C LYS A 70 -101.16 54.46 17.56
N CYS A 71 -102.30 54.38 18.22
CA CYS A 71 -103.47 55.19 17.86
C CYS A 71 -103.26 56.66 18.28
N LEU A 72 -103.39 57.60 17.33
CA LEU A 72 -103.24 59.03 17.57
C LEU A 72 -104.59 59.67 17.93
N PRO A 73 -104.60 60.83 18.62
CA PRO A 73 -105.82 61.55 18.99
C PRO A 73 -106.72 61.94 17.80
N ASN A 74 -106.14 62.01 16.59
CA ASN A 74 -106.84 62.33 15.34
C ASN A 74 -107.57 61.12 14.70
N GLY A 75 -107.61 59.95 15.36
CA GLY A 75 -108.27 58.75 14.86
C GLY A 75 -107.47 57.95 13.81
N THR A 76 -106.21 58.34 13.55
CA THR A 76 -105.29 57.62 12.64
C THR A 76 -104.17 56.91 13.41
N TRP A 77 -103.50 55.95 12.77
CA TRP A 77 -102.37 55.24 13.37
C TRP A 77 -101.03 55.92 13.01
N THR A 78 -100.02 55.74 13.86
CA THR A 78 -98.64 56.16 13.53
C THR A 78 -98.11 55.42 12.30
N ASP A 79 -97.27 56.10 11.51
CA ASP A 79 -96.55 55.53 10.35
C ASP A 79 -97.43 54.89 9.28
N MET A 80 -98.64 55.42 9.05
CA MET A 80 -99.57 54.93 8.02
C MET A 80 -99.01 55.02 6.60
N THR A 81 -98.02 55.87 6.34
CA THR A 81 -97.35 56.02 5.04
C THR A 81 -96.47 54.81 4.67
N GLN A 82 -95.99 54.04 5.67
CA GLN A 82 -95.12 52.87 5.46
C GLN A 82 -95.87 51.57 5.70
N HIS A 83 -96.01 50.71 4.68
CA HIS A 83 -96.72 49.44 4.81
C HIS A 83 -95.85 48.36 5.45
N SER A 84 -96.33 47.75 6.55
CA SER A 84 -95.67 46.61 7.19
C SER A 84 -95.98 45.32 6.41
N ARG A 85 -94.95 44.56 6.03
CA ARG A 85 -95.08 43.29 5.27
C ARG A 85 -94.36 42.15 5.98
N CYS A 86 -94.90 40.94 5.84
CA CYS A 86 -94.27 39.71 6.35
C CYS A 86 -93.47 39.03 5.24
N LEU A 87 -92.14 39.06 5.32
CA LEU A 87 -91.25 38.48 4.32
C LEU A 87 -90.41 37.35 4.90
N LEU A 88 -90.06 36.36 4.07
CA LEU A 88 -89.18 35.26 4.46
C LEU A 88 -87.73 35.75 4.56
N LEU A 89 -87.02 35.30 5.60
CA LEU A 89 -85.62 35.63 5.82
C LEU A 89 -84.72 34.63 5.07
N CYS A 90 -83.77 35.15 4.29
CA CYS A 90 -82.70 34.35 3.72
C CYS A 90 -81.54 34.18 4.72
N PRO A 91 -80.75 33.09 4.65
CA PRO A 91 -79.61 32.88 5.54
C PRO A 91 -78.62 34.04 5.52
N ARG A 92 -78.29 34.58 6.72
CA ARG A 92 -77.37 35.72 6.88
C ARG A 92 -75.91 35.41 6.56
N VAL A 93 -75.54 34.14 6.41
CA VAL A 93 -74.16 33.73 6.07
C VAL A 93 -73.69 34.31 4.72
N TRP A 94 -74.62 34.71 3.83
CA TRP A 94 -74.32 35.32 2.52
C TRP A 94 -74.11 36.83 2.59
N THR A 95 -74.42 37.49 3.71
CA THR A 95 -74.27 38.96 3.86
C THR A 95 -72.88 39.39 4.31
N SER A 96 -71.98 38.43 4.55
CA SER A 96 -70.56 38.68 4.78
C SER A 96 -69.71 37.92 3.76
N LEU A 97 -68.62 38.53 3.31
CA LEU A 97 -67.66 37.93 2.39
C LEU A 97 -66.26 38.16 2.96
N GLU A 98 -65.51 37.08 3.17
CA GLU A 98 -64.11 37.18 3.59
C GLU A 98 -63.27 37.80 2.47
N ASN A 99 -62.38 38.72 2.83
CA ASN A 99 -61.54 39.47 1.89
C ASN A 99 -62.32 40.23 0.79
N GLY A 100 -63.56 40.61 1.08
CA GLY A 100 -64.43 41.37 0.19
C GLY A 100 -65.48 42.22 0.90
N ARG A 101 -66.30 42.92 0.11
CA ARG A 101 -67.41 43.77 0.54
C ARG A 101 -68.72 43.27 -0.08
N VAL A 102 -69.79 43.29 0.71
CA VAL A 102 -71.15 42.94 0.29
C VAL A 102 -72.06 44.15 0.44
N ALA A 103 -72.76 44.53 -0.63
CA ALA A 103 -73.75 45.59 -0.60
C ALA A 103 -75.17 45.02 -0.80
N ALA A 104 -76.02 45.15 0.23
CA ALA A 104 -77.41 44.73 0.18
C ALA A 104 -78.33 45.85 -0.34
N LYS A 105 -79.19 45.54 -1.30
CA LYS A 105 -80.23 46.44 -1.82
C LYS A 105 -81.61 45.79 -1.71
N PRO A 106 -82.59 46.41 -1.02
CA PRO A 106 -82.46 47.57 -0.13
C PRO A 106 -81.63 47.28 1.13
N PRO A 107 -81.06 48.30 1.81
CA PRO A 107 -80.30 48.11 3.05
C PRO A 107 -81.21 47.57 4.17
N GLY A 108 -80.79 46.50 4.84
CA GLY A 108 -81.58 45.88 5.91
C GLY A 108 -81.34 44.37 6.03
N PRO A 109 -82.14 43.66 6.85
CA PRO A 109 -82.05 42.20 6.96
C PRO A 109 -82.38 41.53 5.61
N PRO A 110 -81.69 40.42 5.25
CA PRO A 110 -81.88 39.77 3.95
C PRO A 110 -83.23 39.06 3.90
N VAL A 111 -84.20 39.71 3.27
CA VAL A 111 -85.58 39.21 3.10
C VAL A 111 -85.88 38.95 1.63
N GLU A 112 -86.98 38.26 1.34
CA GLU A 112 -87.49 38.07 -0.02
C GLU A 112 -87.37 39.35 -0.88
N GLY A 113 -86.72 39.22 -2.04
CA GLY A 113 -86.47 40.34 -2.96
C GLY A 113 -85.19 41.14 -2.70
N THR A 114 -84.43 40.83 -1.64
CA THR A 114 -83.10 41.44 -1.39
C THR A 114 -82.08 40.96 -2.41
N VAL A 115 -81.29 41.90 -2.92
CA VAL A 115 -80.18 41.63 -3.84
C VAL A 115 -78.86 41.94 -3.15
N LEU A 116 -77.93 40.99 -3.13
CA LEU A 116 -76.58 41.20 -2.63
C LEU A 116 -75.61 41.37 -3.81
N HIS A 117 -74.82 42.43 -3.76
CA HIS A 117 -73.70 42.66 -4.68
C HIS A 117 -72.38 42.37 -3.97
N TYR A 118 -71.57 41.50 -4.56
CA TYR A 118 -70.27 41.10 -4.03
C TYR A 118 -69.12 41.80 -4.78
N SER A 119 -68.11 42.20 -4.03
CA SER A 119 -66.87 42.79 -4.55
C SER A 119 -65.69 42.34 -3.69
N CYS A 120 -64.52 42.05 -4.27
CA CYS A 120 -63.34 41.67 -3.49
C CYS A 120 -62.47 42.89 -3.14
N HIS A 121 -61.67 42.78 -2.07
CA HIS A 121 -60.63 43.77 -1.77
C HIS A 121 -59.50 43.70 -2.82
N ALA A 122 -58.65 44.72 -2.89
CA ALA A 122 -57.52 44.75 -3.83
C ALA A 122 -56.60 43.53 -3.61
N GLY A 123 -56.21 42.85 -4.70
CA GLY A 123 -55.40 41.62 -4.66
C GLY A 123 -56.20 40.31 -4.59
N PHE A 124 -57.54 40.34 -4.69
CA PHE A 124 -58.40 39.17 -4.67
C PHE A 124 -59.35 39.14 -5.87
N ILE A 125 -59.57 37.96 -6.46
CA ILE A 125 -60.49 37.73 -7.58
C ILE A 125 -61.76 37.03 -7.06
N LEU A 126 -62.93 37.47 -7.54
CA LEU A 126 -64.22 36.89 -7.16
C LEU A 126 -64.49 35.62 -7.97
N GLU A 127 -64.57 34.48 -7.30
CA GLU A 127 -65.01 33.21 -7.89
C GLU A 127 -66.49 32.97 -7.57
N GLY A 128 -67.31 32.89 -8.62
CA GLY A 128 -68.77 32.76 -8.52
C GLY A 128 -69.53 33.99 -9.05
N ARG A 129 -70.85 34.02 -8.84
CA ARG A 129 -71.68 35.16 -9.28
C ARG A 129 -71.44 36.37 -8.39
N ASN A 130 -71.28 37.54 -9.02
CA ASN A 130 -71.18 38.83 -8.32
C ASN A 130 -72.50 39.33 -7.73
N ILE A 131 -73.61 38.63 -7.98
CA ILE A 131 -74.94 38.97 -7.51
C ILE A 131 -75.67 37.71 -7.00
N SER A 132 -76.35 37.82 -5.86
CA SER A 132 -77.31 36.81 -5.38
C SER A 132 -78.65 37.43 -5.01
N HIS A 133 -79.73 36.72 -5.34
CA HIS A 133 -81.11 37.13 -5.11
C HIS A 133 -81.79 36.25 -4.06
N CYS A 134 -82.42 36.87 -3.07
CA CYS A 134 -83.25 36.17 -2.10
C CYS A 134 -84.61 35.82 -2.71
N THR A 135 -84.85 34.53 -2.95
CA THR A 135 -86.07 34.01 -3.59
C THR A 135 -87.28 34.05 -2.66
N LYS A 136 -88.49 33.91 -3.24
CA LYS A 136 -89.76 33.80 -2.49
C LYS A 136 -89.83 32.62 -1.51
N LEU A 137 -88.88 31.69 -1.58
CA LEU A 137 -88.78 30.53 -0.70
C LEU A 137 -87.83 30.76 0.49
N GLY A 138 -87.27 31.97 0.65
CA GLY A 138 -86.31 32.26 1.73
C GLY A 138 -84.94 31.61 1.52
N LYS A 139 -84.57 31.34 0.26
CA LYS A 139 -83.25 30.79 -0.13
C LYS A 139 -82.58 31.70 -1.16
N TRP A 140 -81.25 31.72 -1.15
CA TRP A 140 -80.46 32.36 -2.20
C TRP A 140 -80.53 31.55 -3.49
N ASP A 141 -80.63 32.23 -4.62
CA ASP A 141 -80.67 31.63 -5.97
C ASP A 141 -79.32 31.10 -6.45
N ALA A 142 -78.23 31.55 -5.82
CA ALA A 142 -76.86 31.18 -6.16
C ALA A 142 -76.05 30.79 -4.90
N PRO A 143 -75.07 29.89 -5.04
CA PRO A 143 -74.10 29.61 -3.97
C PRO A 143 -73.31 30.87 -3.60
N LYS A 144 -72.84 30.95 -2.35
CA LYS A 144 -72.05 32.08 -1.85
C LYS A 144 -70.71 32.16 -2.61
N PRO A 145 -70.35 33.31 -3.21
CA PRO A 145 -69.06 33.45 -3.89
C PRO A 145 -67.91 33.57 -2.89
N THR A 146 -66.68 33.34 -3.37
CA THR A 146 -65.44 33.40 -2.59
C THR A 146 -64.45 34.39 -3.23
N CYS A 147 -63.75 35.16 -2.39
CA CYS A 147 -62.64 36.00 -2.84
C CYS A 147 -61.34 35.21 -2.66
N LEU A 148 -60.75 34.78 -3.78
CA LEU A 148 -59.47 34.09 -3.79
C LEU A 148 -58.35 35.13 -3.88
N CYS A 149 -57.33 35.02 -3.03
CA CYS A 149 -56.16 35.86 -3.15
C CYS A 149 -55.48 35.55 -4.49
N GLU A 150 -55.06 36.57 -5.22
CA GLU A 150 -54.02 36.46 -6.25
C GLU A 150 -52.64 36.33 -5.57
N CYS A 151 -52.59 35.50 -4.54
CA CYS A 151 -51.38 34.97 -3.97
C CYS A 151 -51.07 33.80 -4.89
N LEU A 152 -50.19 33.97 -5.87
CA LEU A 152 -49.67 32.87 -6.69
C LEU A 152 -49.22 31.76 -5.75
N SER A 153 -50.08 30.75 -5.53
CA SER A 153 -49.65 29.56 -4.80
C SER A 153 -48.59 28.93 -5.67
N LYS A 154 -47.36 28.89 -5.14
CA LYS A 154 -46.22 28.29 -5.82
C LYS A 154 -46.63 26.91 -6.33
N LYS A 155 -46.37 26.64 -7.60
CA LYS A 155 -46.67 25.33 -8.20
C LYS A 155 -45.67 24.31 -7.67
N LYS A 156 -46.17 23.17 -7.19
CA LYS A 156 -45.32 22.12 -6.62
C LYS A 156 -44.63 21.32 -7.72
N LEU A 157 -43.31 21.19 -7.62
CA LEU A 157 -42.49 20.32 -8.44
C LEU A 157 -41.92 19.21 -7.56
N TYR A 158 -42.11 17.95 -7.96
CA TYR A 158 -41.75 16.80 -7.13
C TYR A 158 -40.43 16.18 -7.57
N ILE A 159 -39.59 15.86 -6.58
CA ILE A 159 -38.31 15.18 -6.76
C ILE A 159 -38.43 13.79 -6.12
N GLY A 160 -38.09 12.73 -6.86
CA GLY A 160 -38.04 11.38 -6.33
C GLY A 160 -36.66 11.06 -5.77
N ALA A 161 -36.54 10.60 -4.53
CA ALA A 161 -35.26 10.28 -3.91
C ALA A 161 -35.24 8.87 -3.30
N LEU A 162 -34.06 8.24 -3.35
CA LEU A 162 -33.82 6.93 -2.76
C LEU A 162 -32.65 7.05 -1.77
N PHE A 163 -32.98 7.18 -0.48
CA PHE A 163 -32.00 7.29 0.60
C PHE A 163 -31.77 5.93 1.25
N PRO A 164 -30.54 5.39 1.29
CA PRO A 164 -30.26 4.11 1.94
C PRO A 164 -30.12 4.31 3.45
N MET A 165 -31.13 3.93 4.25
CA MET A 165 -31.07 4.06 5.72
C MET A 165 -30.30 2.92 6.39
N SER A 166 -30.11 1.82 5.66
CA SER A 166 -29.42 0.58 6.06
C SER A 166 -28.65 -0.03 4.88
N GLY A 167 -27.98 -1.17 5.08
CA GLY A 167 -27.22 -1.89 4.05
C GLY A 167 -25.72 -1.61 4.07
N GLY A 168 -25.04 -1.83 2.94
CA GLY A 168 -23.57 -1.68 2.84
C GLY A 168 -23.06 -0.25 3.06
N TRP A 169 -23.91 0.76 2.86
CA TRP A 169 -23.64 2.16 3.19
C TRP A 169 -24.94 2.84 3.66
N PRO A 170 -25.15 3.02 4.97
CA PRO A 170 -26.37 3.62 5.53
C PRO A 170 -26.36 5.16 5.46
N GLY A 171 -26.02 5.72 4.29
CA GLY A 171 -25.79 7.16 4.14
C GLY A 171 -27.03 8.06 4.20
N GLY A 172 -28.23 7.47 4.10
CA GLY A 172 -29.50 8.17 4.17
C GLY A 172 -29.77 8.84 5.52
N GLN A 173 -29.12 8.37 6.59
CA GLN A 173 -29.35 8.86 7.96
C GLN A 173 -29.00 10.35 8.12
N ALA A 174 -27.89 10.80 7.52
CA ALA A 174 -27.50 12.21 7.50
C ALA A 174 -27.87 12.93 6.18
N CYS A 175 -27.85 12.22 5.04
CA CYS A 175 -28.12 12.84 3.74
C CYS A 175 -29.59 13.29 3.58
N MET A 176 -30.57 12.55 4.12
CA MET A 176 -31.98 12.92 4.02
C MET A 176 -32.30 14.23 4.79
N PRO A 177 -31.92 14.37 6.08
CA PRO A 177 -32.11 15.64 6.79
C PRO A 177 -31.37 16.81 6.15
N SER A 178 -30.19 16.55 5.57
CA SER A 178 -29.40 17.55 4.86
C SER A 178 -30.10 18.05 3.58
N ALA A 179 -30.62 17.13 2.75
CA ALA A 179 -31.40 17.48 1.56
C ALA A 179 -32.69 18.24 1.93
N GLN A 180 -33.39 17.82 2.99
CA GLN A 180 -34.58 18.51 3.48
C GLN A 180 -34.26 19.93 3.95
N MET A 181 -33.14 20.12 4.65
CA MET A 181 -32.67 21.44 5.06
C MET A 181 -32.40 22.36 3.87
N ALA A 182 -31.79 21.83 2.80
CA ALA A 182 -31.58 22.58 1.56
C ALA A 182 -32.91 23.01 0.91
N LEU A 183 -33.91 22.11 0.87
CA LEU A 183 -35.23 22.40 0.31
C LEU A 183 -35.95 23.51 1.08
N ASP A 184 -35.92 23.47 2.41
CA ASP A 184 -36.53 24.49 3.26
C ASP A 184 -35.95 25.89 2.95
N LEU A 185 -34.62 25.96 2.76
CA LEU A 185 -33.91 27.21 2.45
C LEU A 185 -34.16 27.71 1.03
N VAL A 186 -34.19 26.80 0.05
CA VAL A 186 -34.49 27.14 -1.35
C VAL A 186 -35.93 27.66 -1.48
N ASN A 187 -36.90 26.97 -0.87
CA ASN A 187 -38.32 27.34 -0.98
C ASN A 187 -38.65 28.68 -0.28
N ASN A 188 -37.91 29.02 0.78
CA ASN A 188 -38.07 30.28 1.51
C ASN A 188 -37.48 31.50 0.77
N ARG A 189 -36.59 31.27 -0.19
CA ARG A 189 -36.03 32.35 -1.02
C ARG A 189 -37.01 32.76 -2.13
N SER A 190 -37.15 34.08 -2.33
CA SER A 190 -38.00 34.64 -3.38
C SER A 190 -37.25 34.88 -4.70
N ASP A 191 -35.92 34.87 -4.69
CA ASP A 191 -35.08 35.06 -5.88
C ASP A 191 -34.82 33.76 -6.66
N ILE A 192 -35.11 32.61 -6.05
CA ILE A 192 -34.96 31.28 -6.65
C ILE A 192 -36.34 30.66 -6.77
N LEU A 193 -36.77 30.37 -8.00
CA LEU A 193 -38.07 29.75 -8.30
C LEU A 193 -39.25 30.46 -7.60
N PRO A 194 -39.51 31.75 -7.90
CA PRO A 194 -40.60 32.51 -7.27
C PRO A 194 -41.98 31.89 -7.49
N ASP A 195 -42.18 31.24 -8.65
CA ASP A 195 -43.45 30.65 -9.06
C ASP A 195 -43.61 29.17 -8.66
N TYR A 196 -42.55 28.53 -8.13
CA TYR A 196 -42.53 27.08 -7.86
C TYR A 196 -42.02 26.74 -6.46
N GLU A 197 -42.45 25.59 -5.95
CA GLU A 197 -42.02 25.01 -4.68
C GLU A 197 -41.50 23.59 -4.93
N LEU A 198 -40.33 23.26 -4.41
CA LEU A 198 -39.75 21.92 -4.54
C LEU A 198 -40.21 21.02 -3.38
N GLU A 199 -40.72 19.84 -3.70
CA GLU A 199 -41.15 18.83 -2.72
C GLU A 199 -40.44 17.49 -2.96
N LEU A 200 -39.99 16.84 -1.89
CA LEU A 200 -39.21 15.61 -1.95
C LEU A 200 -40.04 14.41 -1.56
N ILE A 201 -40.15 13.44 -2.46
CA ILE A 201 -40.76 12.14 -2.20
C ILE A 201 -39.63 11.13 -2.07
N HIS A 202 -39.45 10.55 -0.89
CA HIS A 202 -38.31 9.69 -0.61
C HIS A 202 -38.69 8.30 -0.11
N TYR A 203 -37.89 7.31 -0.47
CA TYR A 203 -38.00 5.93 0.03
C TYR A 203 -36.66 5.39 0.53
N ASP A 204 -36.72 4.37 1.40
CA ASP A 204 -35.54 3.65 1.87
C ASP A 204 -35.15 2.56 0.87
N SER A 205 -34.03 2.75 0.18
CA SER A 205 -33.52 1.76 -0.78
C SER A 205 -32.72 0.62 -0.14
N MET A 206 -32.35 0.74 1.13
CA MET A 206 -31.46 -0.21 1.83
C MET A 206 -30.14 -0.50 1.10
N CYS A 207 -29.75 0.37 0.16
CA CYS A 207 -28.62 0.15 -0.74
C CYS A 207 -28.72 -1.12 -1.62
N ASP A 208 -29.93 -1.67 -1.78
CA ASP A 208 -30.18 -2.92 -2.51
C ASP A 208 -30.81 -2.64 -3.89
N PRO A 209 -30.21 -3.08 -5.02
CA PRO A 209 -30.79 -2.87 -6.35
C PRO A 209 -32.15 -3.55 -6.56
N GLY A 210 -32.42 -4.67 -5.89
CA GLY A 210 -33.68 -5.39 -6.00
C GLY A 210 -34.84 -4.59 -5.40
N GLU A 211 -34.70 -4.16 -4.15
CA GLU A 211 -35.71 -3.30 -3.50
C GLU A 211 -35.83 -1.94 -4.21
N ALA A 212 -34.71 -1.36 -4.64
CA ALA A 212 -34.72 -0.10 -5.37
C ALA A 212 -35.49 -0.18 -6.71
N THR A 213 -35.50 -1.34 -7.38
CA THR A 213 -36.26 -1.53 -8.63
C THR A 213 -37.76 -1.37 -8.37
N LYS A 214 -38.26 -1.97 -7.30
CA LYS A 214 -39.66 -1.88 -6.88
C LYS A 214 -40.04 -0.43 -6.50
N LEU A 215 -39.21 0.21 -5.68
CA LEU A 215 -39.44 1.60 -5.25
C LEU A 215 -39.36 2.59 -6.41
N LEU A 216 -38.50 2.33 -7.40
CA LEU A 216 -38.43 3.12 -8.63
C LEU A 216 -39.74 3.01 -9.43
N TYR A 217 -40.31 1.80 -9.53
CA TYR A 217 -41.60 1.60 -10.17
C TYR A 217 -42.69 2.41 -9.46
N ASP A 218 -42.75 2.35 -8.13
CA ASP A 218 -43.69 3.14 -7.34
C ASP A 218 -43.49 4.65 -7.58
N LEU A 219 -42.26 5.15 -7.62
CA LEU A 219 -41.96 6.55 -7.93
C LEU A 219 -42.42 6.97 -9.34
N LEU A 220 -42.28 6.12 -10.35
CA LEU A 220 -42.55 6.46 -11.75
C LEU A 220 -44.04 6.33 -12.13
N TYR A 221 -44.76 5.36 -11.55
CA TYR A 221 -46.14 5.05 -11.94
C TYR A 221 -47.20 5.59 -10.99
N THR A 222 -46.82 6.26 -9.89
CA THR A 222 -47.74 6.96 -8.99
C THR A 222 -47.72 8.46 -9.23
N GLU A 223 -48.90 9.09 -9.20
CA GLU A 223 -48.98 10.55 -9.08
C GLU A 223 -48.40 11.00 -7.72
N PRO A 224 -47.74 12.18 -7.66
CA PRO A 224 -47.52 13.16 -8.73
C PRO A 224 -46.31 12.81 -9.63
N ILE A 225 -46.16 13.49 -10.79
CA ILE A 225 -45.00 13.32 -11.71
C ILE A 225 -43.73 13.89 -11.08
N LYS A 226 -42.63 13.13 -11.15
CA LYS A 226 -41.31 13.54 -10.63
C LYS A 226 -40.48 14.15 -11.75
N ILE A 227 -39.83 15.29 -11.51
CA ILE A 227 -39.00 16.00 -12.51
C ILE A 227 -37.55 15.50 -12.55
N VAL A 228 -37.03 15.04 -11.40
CA VAL A 228 -35.66 14.53 -11.23
C VAL A 228 -35.66 13.36 -10.25
N LEU A 229 -34.75 12.41 -10.45
CA LEU A 229 -34.48 11.32 -9.53
C LEU A 229 -33.13 11.49 -8.80
N MET A 230 -33.11 11.26 -7.49
CA MET A 230 -31.93 11.39 -6.63
C MET A 230 -31.62 10.07 -5.91
N PRO A 231 -30.87 9.15 -6.55
CA PRO A 231 -30.40 7.94 -5.90
C PRO A 231 -29.10 8.17 -5.10
N GLY A 232 -28.95 7.48 -3.97
CA GLY A 232 -27.73 7.50 -3.15
C GLY A 232 -26.67 6.49 -3.60
N CYS A 233 -26.88 5.22 -3.23
CA CYS A 233 -25.88 4.15 -3.43
C CYS A 233 -25.49 3.93 -4.89
N SER A 234 -24.24 3.49 -5.12
CA SER A 234 -23.74 3.22 -6.48
C SER A 234 -24.52 2.15 -7.24
N GLY A 235 -24.81 0.99 -6.63
CA GLY A 235 -25.58 -0.07 -7.31
C GLY A 235 -26.99 0.39 -7.71
N VAL A 236 -27.66 1.14 -6.83
CA VAL A 236 -28.98 1.74 -7.10
C VAL A 236 -28.88 2.84 -8.16
N SER A 237 -27.85 3.69 -8.10
CA SER A 237 -27.66 4.79 -9.05
C SER A 237 -27.40 4.29 -10.46
N THR A 238 -26.62 3.21 -10.63
CA THR A 238 -26.41 2.52 -11.92
C THR A 238 -27.73 2.06 -12.51
N LEU A 239 -28.55 1.34 -11.73
CA LEU A 239 -29.86 0.86 -12.15
C LEU A 239 -30.78 2.03 -12.56
N VAL A 240 -30.93 3.03 -11.69
CA VAL A 240 -31.83 4.17 -11.92
C VAL A 240 -31.37 4.99 -13.13
N ALA A 241 -30.07 5.25 -13.28
CA ALA A 241 -29.53 6.01 -14.40
C ALA A 241 -29.70 5.28 -15.75
N GLU A 242 -29.55 3.96 -15.77
CA GLU A 242 -29.75 3.15 -16.98
C GLU A 242 -31.21 3.11 -17.42
N ALA A 243 -32.13 3.04 -16.46
CA ALA A 243 -33.57 3.04 -16.70
C ALA A 243 -34.12 4.43 -17.07
N ALA A 244 -33.65 5.49 -16.41
CA ALA A 244 -34.20 6.85 -16.51
C ALA A 244 -34.23 7.44 -17.92
N ARG A 245 -33.33 7.00 -18.82
CA ARG A 245 -33.33 7.43 -20.22
C ARG A 245 -34.63 7.09 -20.96
N MET A 246 -35.35 6.04 -20.53
CA MET A 246 -36.62 5.62 -21.13
C MET A 246 -37.79 6.56 -20.76
N TRP A 247 -37.65 7.33 -19.67
CA TRP A 247 -38.63 8.32 -19.20
C TRP A 247 -38.15 9.77 -19.35
N ASN A 248 -37.09 10.00 -20.13
CA ASN A 248 -36.44 11.30 -20.30
C ASN A 248 -36.14 12.01 -18.96
N LEU A 249 -35.72 11.26 -17.94
CA LEU A 249 -35.44 11.82 -16.61
C LEU A 249 -33.96 12.14 -16.43
N ILE A 250 -33.71 13.25 -15.73
CA ILE A 250 -32.40 13.56 -15.18
C ILE A 250 -32.22 12.80 -13.87
N VAL A 251 -31.05 12.20 -13.70
CA VAL A 251 -30.64 11.52 -12.47
C VAL A 251 -29.51 12.31 -11.84
N LEU A 252 -29.72 12.82 -10.62
CA LEU A 252 -28.72 13.56 -9.85
C LEU A 252 -28.38 12.77 -8.58
N SER A 253 -27.33 11.96 -8.63
CA SER A 253 -26.88 11.20 -7.48
C SER A 253 -26.07 12.06 -6.51
N TYR A 254 -26.35 11.95 -5.22
CA TYR A 254 -25.61 12.67 -4.19
C TYR A 254 -24.50 11.83 -3.52
N GLY A 255 -24.51 10.51 -3.72
CA GLY A 255 -23.65 9.56 -2.98
C GLY A 255 -22.95 8.50 -3.83
N SER A 256 -23.10 8.52 -5.15
CA SER A 256 -22.52 7.48 -6.01
C SER A 256 -21.12 7.81 -6.51
N SER A 257 -20.15 6.99 -6.14
CA SER A 257 -18.74 7.12 -6.53
C SER A 257 -18.29 6.21 -7.69
N SER A 258 -19.16 5.32 -8.21
CA SER A 258 -18.77 4.34 -9.23
C SER A 258 -18.18 4.97 -10.49
N PRO A 259 -16.96 4.59 -10.92
CA PRO A 259 -16.37 5.06 -12.18
C PRO A 259 -17.20 4.72 -13.42
N ALA A 260 -17.92 3.60 -13.41
CA ALA A 260 -18.73 3.15 -14.54
C ALA A 260 -19.81 4.18 -14.96
N LEU A 261 -20.32 4.96 -13.99
CA LEU A 261 -21.33 6.00 -14.20
C LEU A 261 -20.83 7.22 -14.99
N SER A 262 -19.52 7.35 -15.19
CA SER A 262 -18.93 8.40 -16.04
C SER A 262 -19.12 8.12 -17.55
N ASN A 263 -19.59 6.93 -17.94
CA ASN A 263 -19.84 6.58 -19.34
C ASN A 263 -21.12 7.26 -19.86
N ARG A 264 -20.96 8.39 -20.56
CA ARG A 264 -22.05 9.17 -21.17
C ARG A 264 -22.87 8.44 -22.23
N GLN A 265 -22.31 7.42 -22.90
CA GLN A 265 -23.06 6.64 -23.89
C GLN A 265 -24.10 5.75 -23.20
N ARG A 266 -23.76 5.18 -22.04
CA ARG A 266 -24.65 4.36 -21.23
C ARG A 266 -25.58 5.21 -20.34
N PHE A 267 -25.05 6.31 -19.79
CA PHE A 267 -25.75 7.18 -18.83
C PHE A 267 -25.80 8.64 -19.34
N PRO A 268 -26.64 8.95 -20.35
CA PRO A 268 -26.63 10.26 -21.00
C PRO A 268 -27.16 11.39 -20.11
N THR A 269 -28.07 11.11 -19.19
CA THR A 269 -28.76 12.12 -18.34
C THR A 269 -28.32 12.08 -16.87
N PHE A 270 -27.19 11.45 -16.57
CA PHE A 270 -26.68 11.28 -15.21
C PHE A 270 -25.76 12.44 -14.78
N PHE A 271 -25.95 12.93 -13.56
CA PHE A 271 -25.03 13.85 -12.88
C PHE A 271 -24.84 13.39 -11.45
N ARG A 272 -23.72 13.80 -10.84
CA ARG A 272 -23.48 13.55 -9.42
C ARG A 272 -22.66 14.64 -8.76
N THR A 273 -23.07 15.02 -7.55
CA THR A 273 -22.26 15.88 -6.68
C THR A 273 -21.17 15.09 -5.96
N HIS A 274 -21.33 13.77 -5.83
CA HIS A 274 -20.27 12.91 -5.35
C HIS A 274 -19.16 12.79 -6.41
N PRO A 275 -17.88 13.02 -6.07
CA PRO A 275 -16.78 12.82 -7.00
C PRO A 275 -16.58 11.34 -7.36
N SER A 276 -15.96 11.06 -8.51
CA SER A 276 -15.66 9.68 -8.92
C SER A 276 -14.53 9.09 -8.07
N ALA A 277 -14.60 7.78 -7.79
CA ALA A 277 -13.50 7.06 -7.13
C ALA A 277 -12.18 7.08 -7.93
N THR A 278 -12.22 7.35 -9.24
CA THR A 278 -10.99 7.53 -10.05
C THR A 278 -10.17 8.73 -9.61
N LEU A 279 -10.75 9.69 -8.89
CA LEU A 279 -10.04 10.88 -8.43
C LEU A 279 -8.93 10.56 -7.42
N HIS A 280 -8.99 9.41 -6.74
CA HIS A 280 -7.92 8.92 -5.88
C HIS A 280 -6.66 8.50 -6.66
N ASN A 281 -6.82 8.03 -7.91
CA ASN A 281 -5.73 7.41 -8.65
C ASN A 281 -4.64 8.41 -9.08
N PRO A 282 -4.95 9.61 -9.59
CA PRO A 282 -3.94 10.66 -9.80
C PRO A 282 -3.11 10.96 -8.54
N THR A 283 -3.76 11.01 -7.37
CA THR A 283 -3.09 11.26 -6.10
C THR A 283 -2.14 10.12 -5.73
N ARG A 284 -2.58 8.87 -5.85
CA ARG A 284 -1.76 7.68 -5.59
C ARG A 284 -0.54 7.64 -6.51
N VAL A 285 -0.73 7.88 -7.81
CA VAL A 285 0.37 7.93 -8.79
C VAL A 285 1.37 9.03 -8.44
N GLN A 286 0.90 10.22 -8.08
CA GLN A 286 1.76 11.33 -7.65
C GLN A 286 2.58 10.98 -6.40
N LEU A 287 1.96 10.28 -5.44
CA LEU A 287 2.64 9.80 -4.22
C LEU A 287 3.70 8.74 -4.54
N PHE A 288 3.40 7.80 -5.44
CA PHE A 288 4.38 6.80 -5.89
C PHE A 288 5.59 7.46 -6.55
N GLN A 289 5.36 8.48 -7.39
CA GLN A 289 6.43 9.26 -8.01
C GLN A 289 7.25 10.05 -6.98
N LYS A 290 6.60 10.67 -5.99
CA LYS A 290 7.29 11.39 -4.90
C LYS A 290 8.24 10.49 -4.12
N TRP A 291 7.80 9.27 -3.79
CA TRP A 291 8.60 8.29 -3.05
C TRP A 291 9.46 7.39 -3.94
N LYS A 292 9.49 7.63 -5.26
CA LYS A 292 10.26 6.88 -6.26
C LYS A 292 9.95 5.37 -6.28
N TRP A 293 8.70 5.01 -6.00
CA TRP A 293 8.24 3.63 -6.11
C TRP A 293 7.87 3.30 -7.55
N THR A 294 8.36 2.17 -8.02
CA THR A 294 8.20 1.69 -9.40
C THR A 294 7.40 0.40 -9.48
N ARG A 295 7.25 -0.33 -8.36
CA ARG A 295 6.47 -1.56 -8.26
C ARG A 295 5.45 -1.46 -7.14
N ILE A 296 4.20 -1.79 -7.46
CA ILE A 296 3.10 -1.83 -6.50
C ILE A 296 2.34 -3.15 -6.61
N ALA A 297 1.62 -3.52 -5.56
CA ALA A 297 0.68 -4.63 -5.55
C ALA A 297 -0.72 -4.12 -5.23
N THR A 298 -1.74 -4.83 -5.69
CA THR A 298 -3.14 -4.43 -5.52
C THR A 298 -3.96 -5.61 -5.01
N ILE A 299 -4.85 -5.35 -4.05
CA ILE A 299 -5.81 -6.31 -3.54
C ILE A 299 -7.20 -5.66 -3.50
N GLN A 300 -8.18 -6.30 -4.12
CA GLN A 300 -9.54 -5.75 -4.20
C GLN A 300 -10.64 -6.75 -3.84
N GLN A 301 -11.73 -6.24 -3.28
CA GLN A 301 -12.99 -6.96 -3.24
C GLN A 301 -13.64 -6.93 -4.64
N THR A 302 -14.28 -8.01 -5.04
CA THR A 302 -14.88 -8.18 -6.38
C THR A 302 -16.24 -7.45 -6.49
N THR A 303 -16.19 -6.11 -6.42
CA THR A 303 -17.32 -5.20 -6.59
C THR A 303 -17.06 -4.30 -7.81
N GLU A 304 -18.11 -3.91 -8.54
CA GLU A 304 -18.00 -3.07 -9.77
C GLU A 304 -17.20 -1.77 -9.52
N VAL A 305 -17.45 -1.11 -8.39
CA VAL A 305 -16.79 0.15 -8.01
C VAL A 305 -15.27 -0.04 -7.89
N PHE A 306 -14.81 -1.08 -7.21
CA PHE A 306 -13.38 -1.33 -7.00
C PHE A 306 -12.69 -1.85 -8.26
N THR A 307 -13.38 -2.71 -9.01
CA THR A 307 -12.85 -3.26 -10.27
C THR A 307 -12.58 -2.15 -11.28
N SER A 308 -13.55 -1.27 -11.50
CA SER A 308 -13.38 -0.13 -12.43
C SER A 308 -12.39 0.92 -11.91
N THR A 309 -12.27 1.08 -10.58
CA THR A 309 -11.24 1.96 -9.99
C THR A 309 -9.83 1.41 -10.21
N LEU A 310 -9.66 0.09 -10.10
CA LEU A 310 -8.37 -0.57 -10.35
C LEU A 310 -7.99 -0.53 -11.82
N ASP A 311 -8.94 -0.72 -12.74
CA ASP A 311 -8.67 -0.66 -14.18
C ASP A 311 -8.21 0.75 -14.62
N ASP A 312 -8.80 1.83 -14.07
CA ASP A 312 -8.30 3.21 -14.27
C ASP A 312 -6.92 3.41 -13.62
N LEU A 313 -6.67 2.84 -12.43
CA LEU A 313 -5.36 2.91 -11.78
C LEU A 313 -4.29 2.24 -12.64
N GLU A 314 -4.56 1.04 -13.18
CA GLU A 314 -3.67 0.27 -14.05
C GLU A 314 -3.26 1.06 -15.29
N GLN A 315 -4.20 1.76 -15.93
CA GLN A 315 -3.89 2.63 -17.05
C GLN A 315 -2.94 3.77 -16.63
N ARG A 316 -3.23 4.45 -15.52
CA ARG A 316 -2.45 5.62 -15.07
C ARG A 316 -1.05 5.27 -14.59
N VAL A 317 -0.89 4.16 -13.86
CA VAL A 317 0.43 3.71 -13.41
C VAL A 317 1.30 3.31 -14.61
N LYS A 318 0.71 2.68 -15.63
CA LYS A 318 1.40 2.35 -16.88
C LYS A 318 1.89 3.60 -17.63
N GLU A 319 1.06 4.64 -17.71
CA GLU A 319 1.44 5.95 -18.27
C GLU A 319 2.56 6.63 -17.46
N ALA A 320 2.61 6.38 -16.15
CA ALA A 320 3.63 6.91 -15.24
C ALA A 320 4.91 6.07 -15.15
N GLY A 321 5.01 4.94 -15.88
CA GLY A 321 6.16 4.03 -15.83
C GLY A 321 6.25 3.20 -14.55
N ILE A 322 5.12 2.98 -13.86
CA ILE A 322 5.00 2.18 -12.64
C ILE A 322 4.29 0.87 -12.99
N GLU A 323 4.80 -0.26 -12.50
CA GLU A 323 4.29 -1.59 -12.79
C GLU A 323 3.50 -2.17 -11.60
N ILE A 324 2.36 -2.80 -11.89
CA ILE A 324 1.63 -3.62 -10.91
C ILE A 324 2.23 -5.02 -10.93
N SER A 325 3.01 -5.39 -9.90
CA SER A 325 3.70 -6.68 -9.82
C SER A 325 2.75 -7.83 -9.47
N VAL A 326 1.73 -7.56 -8.66
CA VAL A 326 0.77 -8.57 -8.17
C VAL A 326 -0.62 -7.97 -8.11
N ARG A 327 -1.58 -8.64 -8.76
CA ARG A 327 -3.01 -8.37 -8.64
C ARG A 327 -3.67 -9.51 -7.88
N GLN A 328 -4.37 -9.21 -6.80
CA GLN A 328 -5.20 -10.17 -6.06
C GLN A 328 -6.63 -9.64 -5.96
N SER A 329 -7.59 -10.56 -5.98
CA SER A 329 -9.00 -10.24 -5.76
C SER A 329 -9.65 -11.31 -4.89
N PHE A 330 -10.62 -10.91 -4.09
CA PHE A 330 -11.41 -11.84 -3.28
C PHE A 330 -12.90 -11.46 -3.31
N LEU A 331 -13.76 -12.40 -2.95
CA LEU A 331 -15.20 -12.17 -2.83
C LEU A 331 -15.60 -12.04 -1.35
N THR A 332 -15.23 -13.03 -0.53
CA THR A 332 -15.61 -13.10 0.90
C THR A 332 -14.44 -13.46 1.83
N ASP A 333 -13.51 -14.32 1.41
CA ASP A 333 -12.34 -14.72 2.21
C ASP A 333 -11.03 -14.14 1.62
N PRO A 334 -10.34 -13.25 2.35
CA PRO A 334 -9.08 -12.66 1.89
C PRO A 334 -7.81 -13.49 2.21
N ALA A 335 -7.90 -14.60 2.95
CA ALA A 335 -6.72 -15.28 3.50
C ALA A 335 -5.72 -15.74 2.43
N VAL A 336 -6.21 -16.33 1.32
CA VAL A 336 -5.35 -16.79 0.22
C VAL A 336 -4.70 -15.61 -0.51
N ALA A 337 -5.44 -14.52 -0.70
CA ALA A 337 -4.94 -13.31 -1.35
C ALA A 337 -3.79 -12.69 -0.54
N VAL A 338 -3.95 -12.58 0.79
CA VAL A 338 -2.90 -12.04 1.68
C VAL A 338 -1.65 -12.94 1.69
N LYS A 339 -1.82 -14.26 1.75
CA LYS A 339 -0.69 -15.22 1.66
C LYS A 339 0.08 -15.09 0.35
N ASN A 340 -0.62 -14.87 -0.76
CA ASN A 340 0.02 -14.67 -2.06
C ASN A 340 0.80 -13.34 -2.12
N LEU A 341 0.27 -12.25 -1.54
CA LEU A 341 1.01 -10.98 -1.46
C LEU A 341 2.34 -11.16 -0.73
N LYS A 342 2.33 -11.85 0.41
CA LYS A 342 3.55 -12.17 1.17
C LYS A 342 4.52 -13.04 0.38
N ARG A 343 4.01 -14.09 -0.28
CA ARG A 343 4.83 -15.01 -1.08
C ARG A 343 5.55 -14.32 -2.24
N GLN A 344 4.99 -13.22 -2.75
CA GLN A 344 5.53 -12.45 -3.88
C GLN A 344 6.35 -11.23 -3.45
N ASP A 345 6.69 -11.08 -2.15
CA ASP A 345 7.41 -9.92 -1.59
C ASP A 345 6.76 -8.57 -1.96
N ALA A 346 5.42 -8.51 -1.91
CA ALA A 346 4.68 -7.27 -2.16
C ALA A 346 4.85 -6.29 -0.98
N ARG A 347 5.47 -5.13 -1.23
CA ARG A 347 5.77 -4.11 -0.21
C ARG A 347 4.81 -2.93 -0.18
N ILE A 348 4.54 -2.35 -1.36
CA ILE A 348 3.59 -1.24 -1.52
C ILE A 348 2.26 -1.81 -1.98
N ILE A 349 1.24 -1.78 -1.13
CA ILE A 349 -0.01 -2.50 -1.34
C ILE A 349 -1.18 -1.52 -1.38
N VAL A 350 -1.97 -1.56 -2.46
CA VAL A 350 -3.21 -0.78 -2.61
C VAL A 350 -4.41 -1.68 -2.31
N GLY A 351 -5.13 -1.37 -1.24
CA GLY A 351 -6.34 -2.07 -0.80
C GLY A 351 -7.62 -1.36 -1.23
N LEU A 352 -8.49 -2.07 -1.97
CA LEU A 352 -9.79 -1.58 -2.44
C LEU A 352 -10.92 -2.52 -2.00
N PHE A 353 -11.49 -2.26 -0.84
CA PHE A 353 -12.57 -3.06 -0.25
C PHE A 353 -13.38 -2.21 0.72
N TYR A 354 -14.53 -2.70 1.20
CA TYR A 354 -15.30 -2.01 2.22
C TYR A 354 -14.72 -2.20 3.63
N GLU A 355 -15.14 -1.35 4.58
CA GLU A 355 -14.69 -1.36 5.98
C GLU A 355 -14.84 -2.73 6.66
N THR A 356 -15.95 -3.43 6.42
CA THR A 356 -16.21 -4.77 6.97
C THR A 356 -15.20 -5.80 6.48
N GLU A 357 -14.82 -5.73 5.21
CA GLU A 357 -13.81 -6.61 4.62
C GLU A 357 -12.40 -6.17 5.01
N ALA A 358 -12.16 -4.88 5.24
CA ALA A 358 -10.90 -4.36 5.74
C ALA A 358 -10.52 -5.00 7.08
N ARG A 359 -11.48 -5.14 8.01
CA ARG A 359 -11.23 -5.83 9.29
C ARG A 359 -10.78 -7.28 9.10
N LYS A 360 -11.39 -8.02 8.17
CA LYS A 360 -11.00 -9.41 7.87
C LYS A 360 -9.61 -9.46 7.23
N VAL A 361 -9.34 -8.59 6.24
CA VAL A 361 -8.04 -8.49 5.56
C VAL A 361 -6.94 -8.19 6.58
N PHE A 362 -7.10 -7.16 7.42
CA PHE A 362 -6.07 -6.76 8.36
C PHE A 362 -5.84 -7.78 9.48
N CYS A 363 -6.86 -8.55 9.86
CA CYS A 363 -6.67 -9.68 10.77
C CYS A 363 -5.79 -10.78 10.14
N GLU A 364 -5.97 -11.07 8.84
CA GLU A 364 -5.07 -12.00 8.12
C GLU A 364 -3.68 -11.41 7.87
N VAL A 365 -3.57 -10.10 7.63
CA VAL A 365 -2.30 -9.38 7.50
C VAL A 365 -1.48 -9.47 8.79
N PHE A 366 -2.14 -9.33 9.95
CA PHE A 366 -1.50 -9.52 11.25
C PHE A 366 -0.95 -10.95 11.41
N LYS A 367 -1.78 -11.97 11.12
CA LYS A 367 -1.38 -13.39 11.21
C LYS A 367 -0.20 -13.71 10.30
N GLU A 368 -0.17 -13.10 9.11
CA GLU A 368 0.91 -13.27 8.14
C GLU A 368 2.10 -12.33 8.37
N LYS A 369 2.05 -11.40 9.34
CA LYS A 369 3.08 -10.38 9.60
C LYS A 369 3.43 -9.53 8.37
N LEU A 370 2.40 -9.15 7.59
CA LEU A 370 2.52 -8.32 6.38
C LEU A 370 2.32 -6.82 6.71
N TYR A 371 2.96 -6.35 7.79
CA TYR A 371 2.88 -4.99 8.33
C TYR A 371 4.22 -4.56 8.95
N GLY A 372 4.34 -3.30 9.37
CA GLY A 372 5.53 -2.76 10.01
C GLY A 372 6.49 -2.09 9.02
N LYS A 373 7.79 -2.09 9.32
CA LYS A 373 8.80 -1.27 8.62
C LYS A 373 8.86 -1.46 7.10
N LYS A 374 8.60 -2.68 6.61
CA LYS A 374 8.83 -3.06 5.19
C LYS A 374 7.62 -2.84 4.28
N TYR A 375 6.44 -2.59 4.84
CA TYR A 375 5.18 -2.61 4.09
C TYR A 375 4.44 -1.29 4.24
N VAL A 376 3.82 -0.83 3.16
CA VAL A 376 2.95 0.34 3.16
C VAL A 376 1.61 -0.04 2.55
N TRP A 377 0.55 0.29 3.28
CA TRP A 377 -0.81 0.09 2.83
C TRP A 377 -1.43 1.41 2.40
N PHE A 378 -2.04 1.42 1.21
CA PHE A 378 -2.90 2.47 0.73
C PHE A 378 -4.34 2.03 0.82
N LEU A 379 -5.13 2.73 1.62
CA LEU A 379 -6.56 2.47 1.79
C LEU A 379 -7.40 3.65 1.30
N ILE A 380 -8.70 3.42 1.29
CA ILE A 380 -9.71 4.44 1.03
C ILE A 380 -9.98 5.15 2.36
N GLY A 381 -10.05 6.49 2.36
CA GLY A 381 -10.24 7.28 3.59
C GLY A 381 -11.70 7.50 4.02
N TRP A 382 -12.67 6.75 3.49
CA TRP A 382 -14.09 6.89 3.87
C TRP A 382 -14.50 6.03 5.08
N TYR A 383 -13.55 5.36 5.72
CA TYR A 383 -13.85 4.53 6.90
C TYR A 383 -14.04 5.42 8.12
N ALA A 384 -14.82 4.94 9.10
CA ALA A 384 -14.89 5.61 10.39
C ALA A 384 -13.50 5.65 11.05
N ASP A 385 -13.10 6.76 11.67
CA ASP A 385 -11.75 6.94 12.26
C ASP A 385 -11.31 5.81 13.22
N ASN A 386 -12.28 5.13 13.84
CA ASN A 386 -12.09 4.05 14.81
C ASN A 386 -12.49 2.65 14.27
N TRP A 387 -12.61 2.47 12.94
CA TRP A 387 -13.14 1.25 12.30
C TRP A 387 -12.47 -0.07 12.75
N PHE A 388 -11.19 -0.03 13.10
CA PHE A 388 -10.39 -1.17 13.55
C PHE A 388 -10.51 -1.48 15.05
N LYS A 389 -11.16 -0.60 15.83
CA LYS A 389 -11.45 -0.77 17.27
C LYS A 389 -12.84 -1.37 17.51
N ILE A 390 -13.70 -1.38 16.47
CA ILE A 390 -15.06 -1.92 16.54
C ILE A 390 -14.98 -3.44 16.70
N LYS A 391 -15.72 -3.98 17.68
CA LYS A 391 -15.81 -5.42 17.92
C LYS A 391 -16.58 -6.10 16.79
N ASP A 392 -15.90 -6.98 16.06
CA ASP A 392 -16.48 -7.72 14.94
C ASP A 392 -16.45 -9.24 15.24
N PRO A 393 -17.61 -9.93 15.31
CA PRO A 393 -17.65 -11.37 15.60
C PRO A 393 -17.10 -12.23 14.46
N ALA A 394 -16.88 -11.70 13.26
CA ALA A 394 -16.36 -12.43 12.11
C ALA A 394 -14.83 -12.58 12.11
N ILE A 395 -14.12 -11.91 13.04
CA ILE A 395 -12.65 -11.94 13.12
C ILE A 395 -12.17 -12.48 14.48
N ASN A 396 -11.02 -13.15 14.47
CA ASN A 396 -10.42 -13.72 15.68
C ASN A 396 -9.31 -12.83 16.29
N CYS A 397 -9.04 -11.66 15.73
CA CYS A 397 -7.98 -10.75 16.18
C CYS A 397 -8.49 -9.78 17.25
N THR A 398 -7.62 -9.44 18.23
CA THR A 398 -7.94 -8.41 19.24
C THR A 398 -7.71 -7.00 18.69
N VAL A 399 -8.21 -5.98 19.40
CA VAL A 399 -8.06 -4.57 19.01
C VAL A 399 -6.58 -4.16 19.00
N GLU A 400 -5.77 -4.68 19.93
CA GLU A 400 -4.33 -4.42 20.00
C GLU A 400 -3.62 -4.97 18.76
N ASN A 401 -3.90 -6.22 18.39
CA ASN A 401 -3.36 -6.86 17.18
C ASN A 401 -3.74 -6.08 15.93
N MET A 402 -5.00 -5.64 15.83
CA MET A 402 -5.49 -4.85 14.70
C MET A 402 -4.82 -3.48 14.63
N THR A 403 -4.68 -2.78 15.76
CA THR A 403 -4.04 -1.46 15.85
C THR A 403 -2.59 -1.53 15.39
N GLU A 404 -1.85 -2.58 15.76
CA GLU A 404 -0.48 -2.81 15.28
C GLU A 404 -0.44 -3.07 13.77
N ALA A 405 -1.38 -3.85 13.24
CA ALA A 405 -1.41 -4.23 11.83
C ALA A 405 -1.74 -3.07 10.87
N VAL A 406 -2.57 -2.11 11.31
CA VAL A 406 -2.96 -0.95 10.50
C VAL A 406 -2.00 0.24 10.64
N GLU A 407 -1.04 0.21 11.56
CA GLU A 407 -0.21 1.38 11.87
C GLU A 407 0.57 1.89 10.64
N GLY A 408 0.59 3.21 10.44
CA GLY A 408 1.36 3.87 9.38
C GLY A 408 0.77 3.78 7.97
N HIS A 409 -0.41 3.18 7.78
CA HIS A 409 -1.08 3.16 6.47
C HIS A 409 -1.48 4.56 6.02
N VAL A 410 -1.50 4.76 4.70
CA VAL A 410 -1.88 6.01 4.04
C VAL A 410 -3.29 5.88 3.51
N THR A 411 -4.13 6.87 3.76
CA THR A 411 -5.47 6.98 3.17
C THR A 411 -5.51 8.12 2.18
N THR A 412 -6.28 7.92 1.12
CA THR A 412 -6.66 9.00 0.21
C THR A 412 -8.17 9.16 0.26
N GLU A 413 -8.63 10.35 0.58
CA GLU A 413 -10.03 10.73 0.58
C GLU A 413 -10.28 11.95 -0.31
N ILE A 414 -11.54 12.31 -0.49
CA ILE A 414 -11.94 13.46 -1.28
C ILE A 414 -12.53 14.48 -0.33
N VAL A 415 -12.13 15.74 -0.47
CA VAL A 415 -12.63 16.80 0.41
C VAL A 415 -14.10 17.05 0.08
N MET A 416 -15.00 16.62 0.98
CA MET A 416 -16.45 16.78 0.83
C MET A 416 -17.00 18.01 1.58
N LEU A 417 -16.16 18.71 2.34
CA LEU A 417 -16.51 19.90 3.08
C LEU A 417 -15.43 20.97 2.85
N ASN A 418 -15.82 22.20 2.51
CA ASN A 418 -14.84 23.26 2.32
C ASN A 418 -14.14 23.58 3.66
N PRO A 419 -12.81 23.44 3.77
CA PRO A 419 -12.09 23.80 5.00
C PRO A 419 -12.04 25.31 5.24
N GLU A 420 -12.21 26.12 4.20
CA GLU A 420 -12.20 27.59 4.30
C GLU A 420 -13.53 28.11 4.86
N THR A 421 -13.48 29.19 5.64
CA THR A 421 -14.68 29.83 6.21
C THR A 421 -15.31 30.81 5.21
N VAL A 422 -15.65 30.33 4.02
CA VAL A 422 -16.33 31.09 2.97
C VAL A 422 -17.83 30.85 3.05
N ARG A 423 -18.64 31.88 2.82
CA ARG A 423 -20.10 31.74 2.72
C ARG A 423 -20.49 31.39 1.29
N GLY A 424 -21.11 30.24 1.11
CA GLY A 424 -21.60 29.75 -0.19
C GLY A 424 -22.94 30.37 -0.61
N VAL A 425 -23.58 29.78 -1.63
CA VAL A 425 -24.86 30.24 -2.21
C VAL A 425 -26.01 30.33 -1.21
N SER A 426 -26.00 29.48 -0.17
CA SER A 426 -26.99 29.50 0.90
C SER A 426 -26.69 30.51 2.01
N ASN A 427 -25.66 31.34 1.85
CA ASN A 427 -25.17 32.30 2.83
C ASN A 427 -24.78 31.66 4.19
N MET A 428 -24.30 30.40 4.17
CA MET A 428 -23.81 29.69 5.35
C MET A 428 -22.37 29.23 5.14
N THR A 429 -21.61 29.14 6.25
CA THR A 429 -20.28 28.51 6.25
C THR A 429 -20.38 27.00 6.51
N SER A 430 -19.29 26.27 6.24
CA SER A 430 -19.18 24.83 6.52
C SER A 430 -19.47 24.47 7.98
N GLN A 431 -19.00 25.29 8.93
CA GLN A 431 -19.19 25.06 10.36
C GLN A 431 -20.63 25.34 10.80
N GLU A 432 -21.25 26.40 10.25
CA GLU A 432 -22.67 26.71 10.49
C GLU A 432 -23.58 25.60 9.95
N PHE A 433 -23.28 25.07 8.76
CA PHE A 433 -23.98 23.93 8.18
C PHE A 433 -23.90 22.69 9.09
N ILE A 434 -22.71 22.33 9.57
CA ILE A 434 -22.53 21.19 10.49
C ILE A 434 -23.37 21.38 11.75
N ALA A 435 -23.32 22.56 12.37
CA ALA A 435 -24.09 22.84 13.58
C ALA A 435 -25.61 22.71 13.34
N ALA A 436 -26.10 23.21 12.20
CA ALA A 436 -27.49 23.09 11.81
C ALA A 436 -27.91 21.64 11.55
N LEU A 437 -27.06 20.86 10.87
CA LEU A 437 -27.30 19.43 10.62
C LEU A 437 -27.33 18.63 11.92
N MET A 438 -26.37 18.85 12.83
CA MET A 438 -26.35 18.19 14.13
C MET A 438 -27.60 18.49 14.97
N SER A 439 -28.09 19.74 14.92
CA SER A 439 -29.35 20.11 15.57
C SER A 439 -30.54 19.32 15.03
N ARG A 440 -30.61 19.09 13.70
CA ARG A 440 -31.66 18.27 13.08
C ARG A 440 -31.54 16.77 13.37
N LEU A 441 -30.33 16.27 13.62
CA LEU A 441 -30.08 14.87 13.95
C LEU A 441 -30.39 14.52 15.42
N GLY A 442 -30.81 15.50 16.24
CA GLY A 442 -31.26 15.25 17.62
C GLY A 442 -30.13 14.89 18.59
N GLY A 443 -28.90 15.35 18.34
CA GLY A 443 -27.76 15.13 19.23
C GLY A 443 -27.10 13.75 19.14
N LYS A 444 -27.38 12.97 18.09
CA LYS A 444 -26.60 11.76 17.78
C LYS A 444 -25.15 12.12 17.46
N ASN A 445 -24.23 11.24 17.87
CA ASN A 445 -22.82 11.41 17.55
C ASN A 445 -22.61 11.35 16.02
N PRO A 446 -21.84 12.29 15.44
CA PRO A 446 -21.50 12.27 14.01
C PRO A 446 -20.80 10.98 13.60
N GLU A 447 -19.95 10.44 14.48
CA GLU A 447 -19.17 9.22 14.28
C GLU A 447 -20.04 7.95 14.16
N GLU A 448 -21.23 7.96 14.75
CA GLU A 448 -22.18 6.84 14.72
C GLU A 448 -23.26 7.01 13.65
N THR A 449 -23.32 8.18 13.00
CA THR A 449 -24.36 8.50 12.02
C THR A 449 -23.85 8.24 10.60
N GLY A 450 -24.46 7.28 9.91
CA GLY A 450 -24.09 6.94 8.54
C GLY A 450 -24.29 8.10 7.56
N GLY A 451 -23.31 8.33 6.69
CA GLY A 451 -23.37 9.33 5.62
C GLY A 451 -23.11 10.77 6.06
N PHE A 452 -22.58 10.99 7.27
CA PHE A 452 -22.37 12.35 7.79
C PHE A 452 -21.36 13.15 6.96
N GLN A 453 -20.30 12.50 6.46
CA GLN A 453 -19.29 13.14 5.61
C GLN A 453 -19.84 13.56 4.23
N GLU A 454 -20.80 12.78 3.70
CA GLU A 454 -21.43 12.97 2.40
C GLU A 454 -22.65 13.91 2.45
N ALA A 455 -23.12 14.27 3.65
CA ALA A 455 -24.26 15.15 3.84
C ALA A 455 -24.15 16.52 3.12
N PRO A 456 -22.98 17.18 3.02
CA PRO A 456 -22.80 18.39 2.21
C PRO A 456 -23.08 18.16 0.72
N LEU A 457 -22.85 16.96 0.20
CA LEU A 457 -23.05 16.63 -1.21
C LEU A 457 -24.54 16.53 -1.56
N ALA A 458 -25.34 15.99 -0.62
CA ALA A 458 -26.80 15.97 -0.74
C ALA A 458 -27.39 17.38 -0.65
N TYR A 459 -26.84 18.21 0.23
CA TYR A 459 -27.21 19.62 0.36
C TYR A 459 -26.95 20.38 -0.95
N ASP A 460 -25.73 20.28 -1.47
CA ASP A 460 -25.33 20.97 -2.70
C ASP A 460 -26.01 20.39 -3.95
N ALA A 461 -26.44 19.12 -3.93
CA ALA A 461 -27.23 18.53 -5.03
C ALA A 461 -28.59 19.23 -5.18
N VAL A 462 -29.27 19.50 -4.06
CA VAL A 462 -30.54 20.25 -4.07
C VAL A 462 -30.33 21.68 -4.55
N TRP A 463 -29.26 22.35 -4.12
CA TRP A 463 -28.91 23.69 -4.61
C TRP A 463 -28.56 23.71 -6.09
N ALA A 464 -27.78 22.75 -6.57
CA ALA A 464 -27.45 22.60 -7.99
C ALA A 464 -28.72 22.43 -8.83
N LEU A 465 -29.64 21.59 -8.37
CA LEU A 465 -30.94 21.38 -9.02
C LEU A 465 -31.78 22.67 -9.03
N ALA A 466 -31.92 23.35 -7.89
CA ALA A 466 -32.70 24.57 -7.79
C ALA A 466 -32.16 25.69 -8.70
N LEU A 467 -30.84 25.89 -8.71
CA LEU A 467 -30.18 26.87 -9.58
C LEU A 467 -30.31 26.51 -11.05
N ALA A 468 -30.19 25.23 -11.40
CA ALA A 468 -30.39 24.76 -12.77
C ALA A 468 -31.84 24.98 -13.23
N LEU A 469 -32.83 24.58 -12.43
CA LEU A 469 -34.24 24.83 -12.72
C LEU A 469 -34.52 26.33 -12.89
N ASN A 470 -33.99 27.18 -12.02
CA ASN A 470 -34.12 28.64 -12.14
C ASN A 470 -33.57 29.15 -13.49
N LYS A 471 -32.40 28.66 -13.92
CA LYS A 471 -31.81 28.99 -15.22
C LYS A 471 -32.66 28.51 -16.41
N THR A 472 -33.44 27.43 -16.26
CA THR A 472 -34.30 26.91 -17.35
C THR A 472 -35.58 27.71 -17.58
N VAL A 473 -36.06 28.47 -16.59
CA VAL A 473 -37.36 29.17 -16.69
C VAL A 473 -37.40 30.15 -17.86
N ALA A 474 -36.36 30.96 -18.06
CA ALA A 474 -36.32 31.95 -19.14
C ALA A 474 -36.25 31.31 -20.55
N PRO A 475 -35.34 30.34 -20.83
CA PRO A 475 -35.32 29.60 -22.10
C PRO A 475 -36.63 28.85 -22.40
N LEU A 476 -37.25 28.23 -21.40
CA LEU A 476 -38.51 27.51 -21.60
C LEU A 476 -39.66 28.46 -21.92
N LYS A 477 -39.73 29.60 -21.21
CA LYS A 477 -40.73 30.65 -21.48
C LYS A 477 -40.58 31.22 -22.90
N ALA A 478 -39.35 31.38 -23.39
CA ALA A 478 -39.09 31.80 -24.77
C ALA A 478 -39.59 30.78 -25.81
N LYS A 479 -39.63 29.48 -25.46
CA LYS A 479 -40.21 28.40 -26.26
C LYS A 479 -41.71 28.18 -26.02
N GLY A 480 -42.35 29.03 -25.22
CA GLY A 480 -43.78 28.91 -24.88
C GLY A 480 -44.12 27.71 -23.98
N ARG A 481 -43.16 27.16 -23.23
CA ARG A 481 -43.35 26.04 -22.30
C ARG A 481 -43.02 26.45 -20.87
N ARG A 482 -43.57 25.71 -19.90
CA ARG A 482 -43.29 25.89 -18.47
C ARG A 482 -42.81 24.58 -17.83
N LEU A 483 -42.38 24.62 -16.58
CA LEU A 483 -41.85 23.44 -15.88
C LEU A 483 -42.97 22.46 -15.49
N GLU A 484 -44.18 22.96 -15.25
CA GLU A 484 -45.37 22.15 -14.96
C GLU A 484 -45.88 21.36 -16.18
N ASP A 485 -45.45 21.70 -17.39
CA ASP A 485 -45.79 20.97 -18.62
C ASP A 485 -44.93 19.70 -18.81
N PHE A 486 -44.07 19.38 -17.83
CA PHE A 486 -43.20 18.20 -17.88
C PHE A 486 -43.99 16.90 -17.88
N ASN A 487 -43.60 16.00 -18.79
CA ASN A 487 -44.07 14.63 -18.84
C ASN A 487 -42.92 13.71 -19.28
N TYR A 488 -43.01 12.42 -18.99
CA TYR A 488 -41.94 11.46 -19.27
C TYR A 488 -41.64 11.22 -20.76
N ASN A 489 -42.52 11.69 -21.65
CA ASN A 489 -42.31 11.58 -23.10
C ASN A 489 -41.63 12.83 -23.69
N ASN A 490 -41.49 13.90 -22.92
CA ASN A 490 -41.03 15.20 -23.40
C ASN A 490 -39.52 15.40 -23.19
N HIS A 491 -38.74 15.23 -24.26
CA HIS A 491 -37.29 15.40 -24.22
C HIS A 491 -36.84 16.88 -24.14
N ASP A 492 -37.66 17.84 -24.58
CA ASP A 492 -37.21 19.24 -24.70
C ASP A 492 -36.92 19.87 -23.34
N ILE A 493 -37.79 19.64 -22.34
CA ILE A 493 -37.62 20.17 -20.99
C ILE A 493 -36.38 19.54 -20.35
N THR A 494 -36.23 18.22 -20.47
CA THR A 494 -35.06 17.47 -20.01
C THR A 494 -33.77 18.02 -20.62
N SER A 495 -33.76 18.35 -21.91
CA SER A 495 -32.58 18.89 -22.60
C SER A 495 -32.16 20.27 -22.07
N GLU A 496 -33.12 21.13 -21.70
CA GLU A 496 -32.81 22.43 -21.09
C GLU A 496 -32.31 22.27 -19.66
N ILE A 497 -32.89 21.36 -18.87
CA ILE A 497 -32.41 21.03 -17.52
C ILE A 497 -30.98 20.48 -17.60
N TYR A 498 -30.71 19.56 -18.53
CA TYR A 498 -29.39 19.01 -18.77
C TYR A 498 -28.36 20.12 -19.07
N ARG A 499 -28.69 21.04 -19.98
CA ARG A 499 -27.79 22.15 -20.34
C ARG A 499 -27.56 23.09 -19.16
N ALA A 500 -28.59 23.37 -18.37
CA ALA A 500 -28.50 24.21 -17.18
C ALA A 500 -27.62 23.58 -16.09
N LEU A 501 -27.72 22.27 -15.87
CA LEU A 501 -26.84 21.53 -14.94
C LEU A 501 -25.40 21.50 -15.45
N ASN A 502 -25.18 21.22 -16.74
CA ASN A 502 -23.84 21.16 -17.32
C ASN A 502 -23.09 22.50 -17.25
N THR A 503 -23.82 23.62 -17.24
CA THR A 503 -23.26 24.98 -17.11
C THR A 503 -23.42 25.56 -15.69
N SER A 504 -23.78 24.72 -14.72
CA SER A 504 -23.87 25.14 -13.32
C SER A 504 -22.48 25.21 -12.69
N SER A 505 -22.23 26.31 -12.00
CA SER A 505 -21.00 26.58 -11.27
C SER A 505 -21.35 27.53 -10.13
N PHE A 506 -21.11 27.12 -8.89
CA PHE A 506 -21.40 27.90 -7.69
C PHE A 506 -20.57 27.40 -6.49
N GLU A 507 -20.38 28.26 -5.50
CA GLU A 507 -19.79 27.89 -4.22
C GLU A 507 -20.84 27.28 -3.30
N GLY A 508 -20.70 25.99 -3.01
CA GLY A 508 -21.53 25.23 -2.08
C GLY A 508 -20.87 25.05 -0.72
N VAL A 509 -21.48 24.25 0.15
CA VAL A 509 -20.91 23.90 1.46
C VAL A 509 -19.73 22.94 1.29
N SER A 510 -19.79 22.10 0.27
CA SER A 510 -18.71 21.19 -0.09
C SER A 510 -17.56 21.87 -0.85
N GLY A 511 -17.65 23.19 -1.08
CA GLY A 511 -16.73 24.01 -1.89
C GLY A 511 -17.28 24.30 -3.28
N GLN A 512 -16.41 24.67 -4.21
CA GLN A 512 -16.81 24.93 -5.59
C GLN A 512 -17.45 23.68 -6.21
N VAL A 513 -18.68 23.82 -6.71
CA VAL A 513 -19.43 22.75 -7.38
C VAL A 513 -19.42 23.02 -8.88
N VAL A 514 -18.70 22.18 -9.62
CA VAL A 514 -18.65 22.19 -11.09
C VAL A 514 -18.71 20.75 -11.56
N PHE A 515 -19.57 20.48 -12.55
CA PHE A 515 -19.67 19.19 -13.21
C PHE A 515 -18.73 19.14 -14.41
N ASP A 516 -17.96 18.06 -14.52
CA ASP A 516 -17.13 17.80 -15.70
C ASP A 516 -17.99 17.32 -16.89
N ALA A 517 -17.36 17.14 -18.04
CA ALA A 517 -18.02 16.63 -19.24
C ALA A 517 -18.66 15.23 -19.04
N GLN A 518 -18.19 14.46 -18.05
CA GLN A 518 -18.67 13.13 -17.69
C GLN A 518 -19.80 13.17 -16.65
N GLY A 519 -20.12 14.35 -16.11
CA GLY A 519 -21.20 14.58 -15.14
C GLY A 519 -20.79 14.35 -13.70
N SER A 520 -19.50 14.19 -13.44
CA SER A 520 -18.92 14.03 -12.11
C SER A 520 -18.42 15.38 -11.57
N ARG A 521 -18.46 15.54 -10.25
CA ARG A 521 -17.91 16.73 -9.60
C ARG A 521 -16.38 16.65 -9.53
N MET A 522 -15.71 17.78 -9.80
CA MET A 522 -14.28 17.99 -9.54
C MET A 522 -14.04 18.41 -8.09
N ALA A 523 -13.03 17.83 -7.43
CA ALA A 523 -12.69 18.15 -6.04
C ALA A 523 -11.18 17.96 -5.77
N MET A 524 -10.70 18.50 -4.64
CA MET A 524 -9.37 18.20 -4.13
C MET A 524 -9.38 16.87 -3.36
N THR A 525 -8.24 16.18 -3.37
CA THR A 525 -8.04 14.99 -2.54
C THR A 525 -7.24 15.33 -1.29
N LEU A 526 -7.64 14.75 -0.16
CA LEU A 526 -6.93 14.83 1.12
C LEU A 526 -6.18 13.51 1.34
N ILE A 527 -4.98 13.64 1.87
CA ILE A 527 -4.07 12.54 2.15
C ILE A 527 -3.85 12.53 3.66
N GLU A 528 -4.07 11.38 4.28
CA GLU A 528 -3.86 11.19 5.71
C GLU A 528 -3.03 9.95 5.99
N GLN A 529 -2.47 9.89 7.19
CA GLN A 529 -1.74 8.75 7.70
C GLN A 529 -2.22 8.40 9.11
N LEU A 530 -2.38 7.11 9.40
CA LEU A 530 -2.63 6.66 10.76
C LEU A 530 -1.33 6.71 11.58
N GLN A 531 -1.32 7.53 12.64
CA GLN A 531 -0.17 7.71 13.52
C GLN A 531 -0.61 7.57 14.98
N GLY A 532 -0.11 6.54 15.68
CA GLY A 532 -0.47 6.25 17.07
C GLY A 532 -1.97 5.99 17.26
N GLY A 533 -2.62 5.34 16.28
CA GLY A 533 -4.05 5.07 16.31
C GLY A 533 -4.97 6.27 16.11
N SER A 534 -4.47 7.40 15.57
CA SER A 534 -5.23 8.59 15.17
C SER A 534 -4.83 9.04 13.76
N TYR A 535 -5.82 9.40 12.92
CA TYR A 535 -5.55 9.92 11.58
C TYR A 535 -4.97 11.34 11.66
N LYS A 536 -3.90 11.57 10.90
CA LYS A 536 -3.24 12.87 10.73
C LYS A 536 -3.19 13.24 9.26
N LYS A 537 -3.64 14.45 8.95
CA LYS A 537 -3.60 15.03 7.61
C LYS A 537 -2.16 15.33 7.22
N ILE A 538 -1.69 14.81 6.09
CA ILE A 538 -0.31 14.97 5.61
C ILE A 538 -0.20 15.85 4.34
N GLY A 539 -1.30 16.04 3.61
CA GLY A 539 -1.33 16.98 2.48
C GLY A 539 -2.62 16.97 1.67
N TYR A 540 -2.73 17.89 0.72
CA TYR A 540 -3.80 17.91 -0.28
C TYR A 540 -3.23 17.88 -1.70
N TYR A 541 -3.95 17.23 -2.61
CA TYR A 541 -3.62 17.19 -4.02
C TYR A 541 -4.79 17.63 -4.89
N ASP A 542 -4.51 18.60 -5.76
CA ASP A 542 -5.42 19.07 -6.81
C ASP A 542 -5.00 18.44 -8.15
N SER A 543 -5.87 17.58 -8.67
CA SER A 543 -5.66 16.88 -9.94
C SER A 543 -5.71 17.79 -11.18
N SER A 544 -6.42 18.93 -11.09
CA SER A 544 -6.59 19.87 -12.20
C SER A 544 -5.33 20.72 -12.42
N GLN A 545 -4.74 21.20 -11.33
CA GLN A 545 -3.51 22.00 -11.35
C GLN A 545 -2.23 21.15 -11.22
N LYS A 546 -2.37 19.85 -10.92
CA LYS A 546 -1.26 18.95 -10.57
C LYS A 546 -0.40 19.49 -9.42
N ASN A 547 -1.05 20.12 -8.45
CA ASN A 547 -0.39 20.77 -7.32
C ASN A 547 -0.51 19.90 -6.07
N LEU A 548 0.62 19.54 -5.47
CA LEU A 548 0.71 18.78 -4.22
C LEU A 548 1.13 19.71 -3.08
N SER A 549 0.18 20.04 -2.20
CA SER A 549 0.47 20.71 -0.93
C SER A 549 0.85 19.67 0.13
N TRP A 550 1.98 19.84 0.80
CA TRP A 550 2.50 18.88 1.78
C TRP A 550 2.82 19.55 3.10
N PHE A 551 2.38 18.94 4.21
CA PHE A 551 2.59 19.48 5.55
C PHE A 551 3.90 19.00 6.21
N GLY A 552 4.50 17.90 5.73
CA GLY A 552 5.78 17.41 6.23
C GLY A 552 5.73 16.78 7.63
N ASN A 553 4.56 16.29 8.03
CA ASN A 553 4.30 15.61 9.30
C ASN A 553 4.07 14.09 9.13
N ASP A 554 4.49 13.50 8.00
CA ASP A 554 4.46 12.07 7.78
C ASP A 554 5.55 11.35 8.61
N VAL A 555 5.16 10.28 9.31
CA VAL A 555 6.04 9.53 10.21
C VAL A 555 6.24 8.13 9.67
N TRP A 556 7.49 7.73 9.53
CA TRP A 556 7.88 6.40 9.04
C TRP A 556 8.78 5.69 10.06
N ILE A 557 8.77 4.36 10.05
CA ILE A 557 9.65 3.55 10.89
C ILE A 557 11.05 3.54 10.27
N GLY A 558 11.90 4.49 10.65
CA GLY A 558 13.27 4.62 10.17
C GLY A 558 13.58 5.97 9.54
N ALA A 559 14.56 6.03 8.64
CA ALA A 559 15.02 7.28 8.03
C ALA A 559 14.09 7.83 6.92
N GLY A 560 13.10 7.05 6.48
CA GLY A 560 12.19 7.43 5.40
C GLY A 560 11.20 6.31 5.04
N PRO A 561 10.40 6.50 3.97
CA PRO A 561 9.49 5.48 3.47
C PRO A 561 10.25 4.23 3.00
N PRO A 562 9.67 3.03 3.14
CA PRO A 562 10.33 1.80 2.72
C PRO A 562 10.51 1.71 1.20
N ALA A 563 11.48 0.90 0.77
CA ALA A 563 11.72 0.61 -0.64
C ALA A 563 10.63 -0.32 -1.22
N ASP A 564 10.37 -0.21 -2.52
CA ASP A 564 9.34 -0.97 -3.23
C ASP A 564 9.69 -2.44 -3.47
N ARG A 565 10.97 -2.81 -3.36
CA ARG A 565 11.49 -4.17 -3.47
C ARG A 565 12.71 -4.37 -2.58
N THR A 566 13.03 -5.62 -2.29
CA THR A 566 14.35 -6.00 -1.77
C THR A 566 15.44 -5.59 -2.77
N VAL A 567 16.43 -4.82 -2.33
CA VAL A 567 17.58 -4.47 -3.17
C VAL A 567 18.60 -5.59 -3.08
N VAL A 568 19.05 -6.11 -4.22
CA VAL A 568 20.12 -7.11 -4.25
C VAL A 568 21.46 -6.37 -4.32
N ILE A 569 22.28 -6.49 -3.28
CA ILE A 569 23.65 -5.94 -3.26
C ILE A 569 24.62 -7.06 -3.58
N GLU A 570 25.46 -6.83 -4.58
CA GLU A 570 26.54 -7.74 -4.96
C GLU A 570 27.74 -7.53 -4.03
N GLU A 571 28.15 -8.58 -3.30
CA GLU A 571 29.32 -8.56 -2.42
C GLU A 571 30.34 -9.63 -2.82
N TYR A 572 31.61 -9.26 -2.85
CA TYR A 572 32.70 -10.18 -3.19
C TYR A 572 33.19 -10.94 -1.96
N ARG A 573 33.36 -12.26 -2.11
CA ARG A 573 34.03 -13.11 -1.12
C ARG A 573 35.54 -13.06 -1.35
N PHE A 574 36.27 -12.84 -0.26
CA PHE A 574 37.73 -12.72 -0.23
C PHE A 574 38.34 -13.75 0.71
N LEU A 575 39.62 -14.04 0.51
CA LEU A 575 40.39 -14.93 1.36
C LEU A 575 40.56 -14.32 2.76
N SER A 576 40.48 -15.15 3.79
CA SER A 576 40.76 -14.71 5.16
C SER A 576 42.19 -14.16 5.29
N GLN A 577 42.30 -12.87 5.57
CA GLN A 577 43.58 -12.17 5.70
C GLN A 577 44.48 -12.77 6.79
N LYS A 578 43.86 -13.33 7.84
CA LYS A 578 44.57 -14.03 8.91
C LYS A 578 45.23 -15.30 8.41
N LEU A 579 44.53 -16.08 7.60
CA LEU A 579 45.04 -17.31 6.99
C LEU A 579 46.15 -16.99 5.99
N PHE A 580 45.92 -16.00 5.11
CA PHE A 580 46.91 -15.57 4.13
C PHE A 580 48.22 -15.11 4.78
N ALA A 581 48.13 -14.26 5.81
CA ALA A 581 49.29 -13.78 6.54
C ALA A 581 50.07 -14.91 7.22
N ALA A 582 49.37 -15.84 7.90
CA ALA A 582 50.00 -16.95 8.60
C ALA A 582 50.79 -17.86 7.63
N VAL A 583 50.15 -18.28 6.53
CA VAL A 583 50.76 -19.14 5.51
C VAL A 583 51.93 -18.43 4.81
N SER A 584 51.80 -17.14 4.53
CA SER A 584 52.87 -16.32 3.93
C SER A 584 54.13 -16.25 4.79
N VAL A 585 53.98 -16.17 6.13
CA VAL A 585 55.10 -16.21 7.07
C VAL A 585 55.81 -17.57 7.02
N PHE A 586 55.06 -18.67 7.01
CA PHE A 586 55.66 -20.01 6.88
C PHE A 586 56.37 -20.20 5.54
N ALA A 587 55.81 -19.72 4.43
CA ALA A 587 56.46 -19.75 3.13
C ALA A 587 57.78 -18.93 3.14
N GLY A 588 57.77 -17.74 3.74
CA GLY A 588 58.96 -16.89 3.90
C GLY A 588 60.07 -17.55 4.73
N LEU A 589 59.72 -18.17 5.87
CA LEU A 589 60.67 -18.94 6.69
C LEU A 589 61.25 -20.13 5.93
N GLY A 590 60.45 -20.79 5.08
CA GLY A 590 60.90 -21.89 4.24
C GLY A 590 61.90 -21.45 3.17
N ILE A 591 61.68 -20.28 2.56
CA ILE A 591 62.61 -19.69 1.60
C ILE A 591 63.94 -19.35 2.29
N LEU A 592 63.90 -18.74 3.48
CA LEU A 592 65.10 -18.48 4.28
C LEU A 592 65.86 -19.76 4.61
N LEU A 593 65.16 -20.82 5.03
CA LEU A 593 65.76 -22.14 5.26
C LEU A 593 66.42 -22.69 3.98
N GLY A 594 65.75 -22.56 2.83
CA GLY A 594 66.28 -22.94 1.52
C GLY A 594 67.59 -22.21 1.18
N ILE A 595 67.66 -20.89 1.42
CA ILE A 595 68.86 -20.08 1.24
C ILE A 595 70.00 -20.56 2.16
N VAL A 596 69.71 -20.85 3.42
CA VAL A 596 70.69 -21.38 4.39
C VAL A 596 71.22 -22.75 3.94
N CYS A 597 70.34 -23.66 3.50
CA CYS A 597 70.75 -24.97 2.98
C CYS A 597 71.60 -24.85 1.70
N LEU A 598 71.22 -23.96 0.78
CA LEU A 598 71.94 -23.72 -0.46
C LEU A 598 73.34 -23.14 -0.21
N THR A 599 73.44 -22.10 0.63
CA THR A 599 74.72 -21.49 1.01
C THR A 599 75.63 -22.48 1.73
N PHE A 600 75.10 -23.29 2.65
CA PHE A 600 75.85 -24.36 3.31
C PHE A 600 76.43 -25.37 2.30
N ASN A 601 75.63 -25.79 1.32
CA ASN A 601 76.03 -26.78 0.32
C ASN A 601 77.08 -26.25 -0.66
N ILE A 602 76.98 -24.97 -1.05
CA ILE A 602 77.98 -24.29 -1.89
C ILE A 602 79.29 -24.10 -1.12
N TYR A 603 79.22 -23.56 0.11
CA TYR A 603 80.41 -23.27 0.92
C TYR A 603 81.22 -24.54 1.23
N ASN A 604 80.55 -25.65 1.55
CA ASN A 604 81.20 -26.93 1.85
C ASN A 604 81.34 -27.85 0.62
N GLY A 605 81.17 -27.33 -0.59
CA GLY A 605 81.16 -28.11 -1.84
C GLY A 605 82.47 -28.87 -2.13
N ASN A 606 83.58 -28.49 -1.50
CA ASN A 606 84.88 -29.15 -1.65
C ASN A 606 85.08 -30.36 -0.72
N VAL A 607 84.15 -30.62 0.21
CA VAL A 607 84.25 -31.75 1.14
C VAL A 607 83.83 -33.05 0.44
N ARG A 608 84.67 -34.09 0.50
CA ARG A 608 84.47 -35.39 -0.19
C ARG A 608 83.09 -36.01 0.02
N TYR A 609 82.56 -35.94 1.24
CA TYR A 609 81.21 -36.43 1.56
C TYR A 609 80.11 -35.69 0.77
N ILE A 610 80.22 -34.36 0.64
CA ILE A 610 79.27 -33.51 -0.08
C ILE A 610 79.43 -33.69 -1.60
N GLN A 611 80.66 -33.78 -2.10
CA GLN A 611 80.93 -34.07 -3.52
C GLN A 611 80.32 -35.41 -3.98
N ASN A 612 80.42 -36.45 -3.15
CA ASN A 612 79.82 -37.76 -3.42
C ASN A 612 78.28 -37.71 -3.47
N SER A 613 77.65 -36.68 -2.93
CA SER A 613 76.18 -36.48 -2.94
C SER A 613 75.65 -35.71 -4.15
N GLN A 614 76.52 -35.41 -5.14
CA GLN A 614 76.23 -34.60 -6.32
C GLN A 614 75.65 -33.21 -5.95
N PRO A 615 76.49 -32.27 -5.50
CA PRO A 615 76.03 -31.03 -4.84
C PRO A 615 75.21 -30.12 -5.76
N TYR A 616 75.50 -30.09 -7.06
CA TYR A 616 74.78 -29.25 -8.02
C TYR A 616 73.32 -29.67 -8.22
N LEU A 617 73.00 -30.97 -8.22
CA LEU A 617 71.61 -31.42 -8.30
C LEU A 617 70.84 -31.05 -7.03
N ASN A 618 71.46 -31.18 -5.85
CA ASN A 618 70.85 -30.74 -4.60
C ASN A 618 70.64 -29.21 -4.58
N ASN A 619 71.55 -28.42 -5.19
CA ASN A 619 71.36 -26.98 -5.36
C ASN A 619 70.13 -26.69 -6.24
N MET A 620 69.96 -27.40 -7.37
CA MET A 620 68.76 -27.29 -8.21
C MET A 620 67.50 -27.68 -7.45
N THR A 621 67.55 -28.73 -6.61
CA THR A 621 66.42 -29.11 -5.75
C THR A 621 66.05 -27.98 -4.79
N ALA A 622 67.03 -27.39 -4.11
CA ALA A 622 66.80 -26.28 -3.18
C ALA A 622 66.21 -25.04 -3.89
N VAL A 623 66.71 -24.70 -5.08
CA VAL A 623 66.16 -23.60 -5.89
C VAL A 623 64.71 -23.89 -6.30
N GLY A 624 64.41 -25.12 -6.74
CA GLY A 624 63.05 -25.53 -7.07
C GLY A 624 62.10 -25.45 -5.88
N CYS A 625 62.53 -25.87 -4.69
CA CYS A 625 61.75 -25.73 -3.45
C CYS A 625 61.49 -24.25 -3.09
N MET A 626 62.48 -23.37 -3.24
CA MET A 626 62.29 -21.93 -3.01
C MET A 626 61.30 -21.31 -4.00
N MET A 627 61.37 -21.68 -5.29
CA MET A 627 60.41 -21.23 -6.30
C MET A 627 58.98 -21.72 -6.01
N ALA A 628 58.82 -22.98 -5.61
CA ALA A 628 57.52 -23.53 -5.23
C ALA A 628 56.95 -22.82 -3.99
N LEU A 629 57.77 -22.54 -2.97
CA LEU A 629 57.36 -21.76 -1.81
C LEU A 629 56.97 -20.32 -2.18
N ALA A 630 57.66 -19.70 -3.13
CA ALA A 630 57.29 -18.36 -3.63
C ALA A 630 55.95 -18.35 -4.39
N ALA A 631 55.47 -19.49 -4.92
CA ALA A 631 54.17 -19.58 -5.57
C ALA A 631 52.99 -19.39 -4.60
N VAL A 632 53.21 -19.52 -3.29
CA VAL A 632 52.20 -19.34 -2.24
C VAL A 632 51.69 -17.90 -2.18
N PHE A 633 52.54 -16.89 -2.44
CA PHE A 633 52.10 -15.49 -2.39
C PHE A 633 51.11 -15.17 -3.52
N PRO A 634 51.41 -15.42 -4.82
CA PRO A 634 50.44 -15.21 -5.89
C PRO A 634 49.14 -16.01 -5.70
N LEU A 635 49.20 -17.21 -5.11
CA LEU A 635 48.02 -18.05 -4.86
C LEU A 635 47.02 -17.41 -3.90
N GLY A 636 47.49 -16.64 -2.91
CA GLY A 636 46.62 -15.98 -1.92
C GLY A 636 46.27 -14.52 -2.23
N ILE A 637 46.87 -13.91 -3.26
CA ILE A 637 46.50 -12.57 -3.73
C ILE A 637 45.16 -12.65 -4.45
N ASP A 638 44.14 -12.02 -3.90
CA ASP A 638 42.79 -11.92 -4.46
C ASP A 638 42.42 -10.46 -4.83
N GLY A 639 41.16 -10.23 -5.22
CA GLY A 639 40.66 -8.90 -5.62
C GLY A 639 40.70 -7.85 -4.51
N HIS A 640 40.95 -8.25 -3.26
CA HIS A 640 41.17 -7.33 -2.13
C HIS A 640 42.52 -6.61 -2.24
N HIS A 641 43.54 -7.26 -2.82
CA HIS A 641 44.90 -6.75 -2.89
C HIS A 641 45.26 -6.13 -4.24
N VAL A 642 44.60 -6.58 -5.30
CA VAL A 642 44.95 -6.23 -6.69
C VAL A 642 43.71 -5.80 -7.45
N LEU A 643 43.84 -4.72 -8.21
CA LEU A 643 42.80 -4.22 -9.11
C LEU A 643 42.60 -5.19 -10.29
N ARG A 644 41.35 -5.33 -10.74
CA ARG A 644 40.94 -6.20 -11.87
C ARG A 644 41.88 -6.25 -13.08
N PRO A 645 42.41 -5.13 -13.63
CA PRO A 645 43.28 -5.20 -14.82
C PRO A 645 44.61 -5.94 -14.56
N GLN A 646 45.09 -5.99 -13.33
CA GLN A 646 46.36 -6.64 -12.97
C GLN A 646 46.17 -8.11 -12.56
N PHE A 647 44.94 -8.53 -12.26
CA PHE A 647 44.64 -9.86 -11.75
C PHE A 647 44.97 -11.02 -12.72
N PRO A 648 44.74 -10.93 -14.05
CA PRO A 648 45.12 -12.00 -14.98
C PRO A 648 46.63 -12.28 -14.97
N VAL A 649 47.43 -11.25 -14.74
CA VAL A 649 48.89 -11.38 -14.63
C VAL A 649 49.26 -12.20 -13.39
N VAL A 650 48.57 -11.98 -12.26
CA VAL A 650 48.73 -12.79 -11.04
C VAL A 650 48.33 -14.25 -11.29
N CYS A 651 47.22 -14.49 -12.00
CA CYS A 651 46.79 -15.83 -12.39
C CYS A 651 47.88 -16.59 -13.16
N GLN A 652 48.54 -15.92 -14.10
CA GLN A 652 49.64 -16.50 -14.88
C GLN A 652 50.84 -16.80 -13.98
N PHE A 653 51.25 -15.86 -13.12
CA PHE A 653 52.36 -16.08 -12.20
C PHE A 653 52.16 -17.29 -11.28
N ARG A 654 50.93 -17.54 -10.81
CA ARG A 654 50.61 -18.75 -10.01
C ARG A 654 51.00 -20.03 -10.74
N LEU A 655 50.60 -20.15 -12.00
CA LEU A 655 50.83 -21.33 -12.82
C LEU A 655 52.32 -21.55 -13.08
N TRP A 656 53.02 -20.48 -13.50
CA TRP A 656 54.44 -20.53 -13.87
C TRP A 656 55.36 -20.86 -12.70
N LEU A 657 55.19 -20.19 -11.55
CA LEU A 657 56.05 -20.41 -10.39
C LEU A 657 55.88 -21.83 -9.83
N LEU A 658 54.64 -22.31 -9.72
CA LEU A 658 54.36 -23.65 -9.19
C LEU A 658 54.86 -24.76 -10.13
N GLY A 659 54.56 -24.65 -11.44
CA GLY A 659 54.96 -25.65 -12.43
C GLY A 659 56.47 -25.79 -12.54
N LEU A 660 57.18 -24.69 -12.80
CA LEU A 660 58.63 -24.70 -12.96
C LEU A 660 59.36 -25.05 -11.65
N GLY A 661 58.88 -24.57 -10.50
CA GLY A 661 59.44 -24.90 -9.19
C GLY A 661 59.34 -26.39 -8.89
N PHE A 662 58.17 -27.00 -9.13
CA PHE A 662 57.97 -28.45 -8.99
C PHE A 662 58.88 -29.23 -9.94
N SER A 663 58.93 -28.86 -11.22
CA SER A 663 59.74 -29.55 -12.23
C SER A 663 61.23 -29.54 -11.91
N LEU A 664 61.75 -28.40 -11.44
CA LEU A 664 63.15 -28.26 -11.06
C LEU A 664 63.48 -29.07 -9.80
N ALA A 665 62.61 -29.00 -8.78
CA ALA A 665 62.79 -29.73 -7.52
C ALA A 665 62.70 -31.25 -7.74
N TYR A 666 61.61 -31.71 -8.36
CA TYR A 666 61.37 -33.12 -8.58
C TYR A 666 62.29 -33.71 -9.65
N GLY A 667 62.52 -33.01 -10.76
CA GLY A 667 63.40 -33.48 -11.85
C GLY A 667 64.84 -33.71 -11.39
N SER A 668 65.38 -32.85 -10.52
CA SER A 668 66.72 -33.05 -9.94
C SER A 668 66.80 -34.26 -9.01
N MET A 669 65.76 -34.53 -8.20
CA MET A 669 65.69 -35.74 -7.36
C MET A 669 65.49 -37.01 -8.20
N PHE A 670 64.60 -36.96 -9.20
CA PHE A 670 64.29 -38.07 -10.09
C PHE A 670 65.52 -38.51 -10.89
N THR A 671 66.26 -37.57 -11.49
CA THR A 671 67.47 -37.88 -12.27
C THR A 671 68.57 -38.51 -11.43
N LYS A 672 68.69 -38.12 -10.15
CA LYS A 672 69.62 -38.72 -9.20
C LYS A 672 69.28 -40.19 -8.93
N ILE A 673 68.01 -40.53 -8.73
CA ILE A 673 67.56 -41.91 -8.56
C ILE A 673 67.66 -42.72 -9.86
N TRP A 674 67.28 -42.14 -11.00
CA TRP A 674 67.42 -42.77 -12.32
C TRP A 674 68.87 -43.15 -12.63
N TRP A 675 69.80 -42.26 -12.28
CA TRP A 675 71.24 -42.53 -12.44
C TRP A 675 71.72 -43.66 -11.55
N VAL A 676 71.30 -43.71 -10.28
CA VAL A 676 71.59 -44.83 -9.39
C VAL A 676 71.05 -46.12 -9.99
N HIS A 677 69.77 -46.16 -10.38
CA HIS A 677 69.16 -47.35 -10.99
C HIS A 677 69.93 -47.85 -12.22
N THR A 678 70.21 -46.96 -13.18
CA THR A 678 70.89 -47.32 -14.44
C THR A 678 72.34 -47.78 -14.25
N LEU A 679 73.04 -47.29 -13.22
CA LEU A 679 74.38 -47.77 -12.86
C LEU A 679 74.39 -49.18 -12.29
N PHE A 680 73.37 -49.56 -11.51
CA PHE A 680 73.34 -50.84 -10.80
C PHE A 680 72.65 -51.97 -11.59
N THR A 681 71.67 -51.66 -12.45
CA THR A 681 70.95 -52.68 -13.23
C THR A 681 71.64 -53.10 -14.53
N LYS A 682 72.47 -52.24 -15.14
CA LYS A 682 73.19 -52.58 -16.40
C LYS A 682 74.40 -53.51 -16.24
N LYS A 683 74.50 -54.24 -15.12
CA LYS A 683 75.67 -55.08 -14.81
C LYS A 683 75.79 -56.35 -15.67
N ASP A 684 74.73 -56.76 -16.38
CA ASP A 684 74.71 -58.04 -17.08
C ASP A 684 75.07 -58.02 -18.58
N GLU A 685 75.21 -56.86 -19.24
CA GLU A 685 75.36 -56.84 -20.71
C GLU A 685 76.69 -56.39 -21.32
N LYS A 686 77.73 -55.99 -20.58
CA LYS A 686 79.08 -55.82 -21.18
C LYS A 686 80.18 -55.65 -20.15
N LYS A 687 80.92 -56.73 -19.90
CA LYS A 687 82.20 -56.73 -19.18
C LYS A 687 83.38 -56.16 -19.99
N GLU A 688 83.22 -55.76 -21.26
CA GLU A 688 84.39 -55.52 -22.15
C GLU A 688 84.40 -54.23 -23.00
N LYS A 689 83.59 -53.20 -22.73
CA LYS A 689 83.84 -51.87 -23.34
C LYS A 689 83.88 -50.78 -22.28
N LYS A 690 85.12 -50.43 -21.88
CA LYS A 690 85.59 -49.25 -21.13
C LYS A 690 84.68 -48.77 -19.99
N LYS A 691 85.22 -48.75 -18.77
CA LYS A 691 84.82 -47.86 -17.66
C LYS A 691 84.52 -46.46 -18.21
N GLN A 692 83.27 -46.19 -18.58
CA GLN A 692 82.87 -44.91 -19.09
C GLN A 692 82.71 -44.01 -17.87
N HIS A 693 83.66 -43.11 -17.67
CA HIS A 693 83.48 -41.98 -16.78
C HIS A 693 82.25 -41.23 -17.31
N LEU A 694 81.08 -41.48 -16.73
CA LEU A 694 79.85 -40.85 -17.17
C LEU A 694 79.98 -39.36 -16.84
N GLU A 695 79.99 -38.51 -17.85
CA GLU A 695 80.23 -37.09 -17.68
C GLU A 695 79.07 -36.43 -16.92
N PRO A 696 79.36 -35.54 -15.94
CA PRO A 696 78.34 -34.85 -15.15
C PRO A 696 77.26 -34.14 -15.97
N TRP A 697 77.57 -33.72 -17.20
CA TRP A 697 76.65 -33.00 -18.07
C TRP A 697 75.39 -33.80 -18.43
N LYS A 698 75.46 -35.13 -18.51
CA LYS A 698 74.30 -35.97 -18.87
C LYS A 698 73.17 -35.91 -17.83
N LEU A 699 73.52 -35.72 -16.56
CA LEU A 699 72.56 -35.54 -15.46
C LEU A 699 71.81 -34.22 -15.63
N TYR A 700 72.54 -33.13 -15.88
CA TYR A 700 71.95 -31.81 -16.11
C TYR A 700 71.09 -31.77 -17.39
N ALA A 701 71.53 -32.45 -18.45
CA ALA A 701 70.75 -32.58 -19.68
C ALA A 701 69.40 -33.27 -19.43
N THR A 702 69.36 -34.30 -18.58
CA THR A 702 68.09 -35.00 -18.26
C THR A 702 67.15 -34.09 -17.46
N VAL A 703 67.65 -33.32 -16.49
CA VAL A 703 66.84 -32.32 -15.77
C VAL A 703 66.35 -31.23 -16.73
N GLY A 704 67.21 -30.75 -17.61
CA GLY A 704 66.88 -29.74 -18.61
C GLY A 704 65.76 -30.19 -19.57
N VAL A 705 65.77 -31.45 -20.00
CA VAL A 705 64.70 -32.03 -20.82
C VAL A 705 63.37 -32.05 -20.08
N LEU A 706 63.35 -32.51 -18.82
CA LEU A 706 62.11 -32.53 -18.02
C LEU A 706 61.55 -31.12 -17.79
N LEU A 707 62.41 -30.14 -17.55
CA LEU A 707 62.02 -28.74 -17.39
C LEU A 707 61.54 -28.11 -18.71
N ALA A 708 62.17 -28.46 -19.84
CA ALA A 708 61.75 -27.99 -21.16
C ALA A 708 60.37 -28.52 -21.56
N ILE A 709 60.06 -29.79 -21.26
CA ILE A 709 58.73 -30.36 -21.49
C ILE A 709 57.67 -29.57 -20.72
N ASP A 710 57.92 -29.30 -19.44
CA ASP A 710 56.99 -28.54 -18.59
C ASP A 710 56.82 -27.10 -19.09
N PHE A 711 57.92 -26.40 -19.38
CA PHE A 711 57.88 -25.04 -19.93
C PHE A 711 57.07 -24.96 -21.23
N LEU A 712 57.30 -25.90 -22.17
CA LEU A 712 56.53 -25.96 -23.42
C LEU A 712 55.06 -26.25 -23.17
N SER A 713 54.73 -27.16 -22.25
CA SER A 713 53.34 -27.48 -21.91
C SER A 713 52.58 -26.28 -21.34
N LEU A 714 53.22 -25.49 -20.46
CA LEU A 714 52.62 -24.28 -19.88
C LEU A 714 52.54 -23.14 -20.89
N MET A 715 53.54 -22.97 -21.77
CA MET A 715 53.48 -22.00 -22.87
C MET A 715 52.31 -22.30 -23.81
N ILE A 716 52.14 -23.56 -24.21
CA ILE A 716 51.05 -23.97 -25.11
C ILE A 716 49.70 -23.69 -24.45
N TRP A 717 49.52 -24.07 -23.18
CA TRP A 717 48.29 -23.79 -22.45
C TRP A 717 48.03 -22.27 -22.43
N GLN A 718 49.00 -21.46 -22.05
CA GLN A 718 48.83 -20.01 -21.93
C GLN A 718 48.52 -19.30 -23.25
N ILE A 719 49.02 -19.80 -24.39
CA ILE A 719 48.76 -19.21 -25.72
C ILE A 719 47.41 -19.67 -26.26
N VAL A 720 47.07 -20.96 -26.09
CA VAL A 720 45.86 -21.56 -26.66
C VAL A 720 44.61 -21.22 -25.84
N ASP A 721 44.72 -21.23 -24.52
CA ASP A 721 43.60 -21.02 -23.59
C ASP A 721 44.08 -20.22 -22.35
N PRO A 722 44.29 -18.91 -22.49
CA PRO A 722 44.83 -18.07 -21.41
C PRO A 722 43.86 -18.00 -20.23
N LEU A 723 44.42 -18.06 -19.02
CA LEU A 723 43.65 -17.85 -17.80
C LEU A 723 43.13 -16.40 -17.74
N HIS A 724 41.83 -16.26 -17.54
CA HIS A 724 41.11 -15.01 -17.35
C HIS A 724 40.29 -15.05 -16.05
N ILE A 725 39.73 -13.90 -15.67
CA ILE A 725 38.89 -13.78 -14.48
C ILE A 725 37.49 -14.26 -14.83
N THR A 726 36.98 -15.21 -14.04
CA THR A 726 35.58 -15.62 -14.08
C THR A 726 34.94 -15.33 -12.73
N VAL A 727 33.69 -14.87 -12.78
CA VAL A 727 32.90 -14.55 -11.58
C VAL A 727 31.83 -15.62 -11.42
N GLU A 728 31.90 -16.36 -10.31
CA GLU A 728 30.88 -17.32 -9.91
C GLU A 728 29.86 -16.62 -9.02
N LYS A 729 28.58 -16.70 -9.39
CA LYS A 729 27.49 -16.12 -8.61
C LYS A 729 26.87 -17.18 -7.71
N PHE A 730 26.86 -16.93 -6.40
CA PHE A 730 26.17 -17.79 -5.45
C PHE A 730 24.69 -17.38 -5.29
N THR A 731 23.94 -18.28 -4.64
CA THR A 731 22.56 -17.99 -4.23
C THR A 731 22.53 -16.80 -3.29
N THR A 732 21.49 -15.96 -3.44
CA THR A 732 21.29 -14.80 -2.57
C THR A 732 21.06 -15.22 -1.13
N GLU A 733 21.74 -14.57 -0.20
CA GLU A 733 21.66 -14.80 1.24
C GLU A 733 20.98 -13.60 1.91
N ALA A 734 20.11 -13.87 2.88
CA ALA A 734 19.55 -12.81 3.72
C ALA A 734 20.62 -12.37 4.74
N PRO A 735 20.85 -11.06 4.91
CA PRO A 735 21.76 -10.57 5.93
C PRO A 735 21.33 -11.01 7.33
N LYS A 736 22.30 -11.14 8.25
CA LYS A 736 22.04 -11.46 9.66
C LYS A 736 21.28 -10.35 10.39
N GLU A 737 21.31 -9.14 9.86
CA GLU A 737 20.55 -7.99 10.32
C GLU A 737 19.32 -7.78 9.43
N ASP A 738 18.24 -7.26 10.01
CA ASP A 738 16.94 -7.08 9.35
C ASP A 738 16.95 -5.85 8.40
N LEU A 739 17.83 -5.91 7.40
CA LEU A 739 18.01 -4.92 6.35
C LEU A 739 17.14 -5.28 5.14
N ASP A 740 16.69 -4.26 4.40
CA ASP A 740 15.89 -4.39 3.17
C ASP A 740 16.71 -4.83 1.95
N VAL A 741 17.73 -5.64 2.18
CA VAL A 741 18.75 -6.01 1.22
C VAL A 741 18.89 -7.52 1.20
N LEU A 742 19.01 -8.08 0.00
CA LEU A 742 19.52 -9.44 -0.19
C LEU A 742 20.97 -9.33 -0.66
N ILE A 743 21.86 -10.10 -0.06
CA ILE A 743 23.27 -10.10 -0.44
C ILE A 743 23.46 -11.20 -1.47
N GLN A 744 24.00 -10.85 -2.64
CA GLN A 744 24.42 -11.81 -3.65
C GLN A 744 25.93 -12.00 -3.55
N PRO A 745 26.42 -13.15 -3.04
CA PRO A 745 27.84 -13.38 -2.92
C PRO A 745 28.43 -13.71 -4.29
N LEU A 746 29.56 -13.07 -4.61
CA LEU A 746 30.33 -13.27 -5.84
C LEU A 746 31.72 -13.81 -5.50
N LEU A 747 32.20 -14.78 -6.28
CA LEU A 747 33.55 -15.31 -6.19
C LEU A 747 34.33 -14.99 -7.44
N GLU A 748 35.49 -14.36 -7.29
CA GLU A 748 36.44 -14.22 -8.40
C GLU A 748 37.45 -15.38 -8.34
N HIS A 749 37.57 -16.13 -9.44
CA HIS A 749 38.61 -17.14 -9.60
C HIS A 749 39.27 -17.03 -10.99
N CYS A 750 40.49 -17.55 -11.10
CA CYS A 750 41.20 -17.65 -12.38
C CYS A 750 40.74 -18.93 -13.09
N SER A 751 40.04 -18.80 -14.22
CA SER A 751 39.63 -19.94 -15.03
C SER A 751 40.05 -19.77 -16.49
N SER A 752 39.98 -20.87 -17.24
CA SER A 752 40.18 -20.94 -18.68
C SER A 752 39.00 -21.73 -19.27
N GLU A 753 38.72 -21.60 -20.56
CA GLU A 753 37.52 -22.23 -21.13
C GLU A 753 37.54 -23.75 -20.98
N LYS A 754 38.73 -24.35 -21.05
CA LYS A 754 38.96 -25.80 -20.92
C LYS A 754 39.86 -26.14 -19.74
N MET A 755 39.70 -25.43 -18.62
CA MET A 755 40.51 -25.58 -17.40
C MET A 755 40.70 -27.04 -16.95
N ASN A 756 39.60 -27.80 -16.83
CA ASN A 756 39.67 -29.19 -16.36
C ASN A 756 40.43 -30.11 -17.33
N THR A 757 40.37 -29.84 -18.63
CA THR A 757 41.11 -30.61 -19.64
C THR A 757 42.61 -30.36 -19.53
N TRP A 758 43.01 -29.09 -19.45
CA TRP A 758 44.42 -28.72 -19.29
C TRP A 758 45.02 -29.20 -17.96
N LEU A 759 44.31 -28.97 -16.85
CA LEU A 759 44.73 -29.49 -15.53
C LEU A 759 44.81 -31.02 -15.54
N GLY A 760 43.85 -31.72 -16.15
CA GLY A 760 43.87 -33.18 -16.26
C GLY A 760 45.08 -33.71 -17.04
N VAL A 761 45.44 -33.07 -18.16
CA VAL A 761 46.64 -33.42 -18.94
C VAL A 761 47.91 -33.17 -18.13
N VAL A 762 48.03 -32.01 -17.49
CA VAL A 762 49.21 -31.63 -16.70
C VAL A 762 49.37 -32.54 -15.47
N TYR A 763 48.32 -32.71 -14.68
CA TYR A 763 48.34 -33.59 -13.51
C TYR A 763 48.52 -35.06 -13.89
N GLY A 764 47.96 -35.51 -15.01
CA GLY A 764 48.14 -36.87 -15.51
C GLY A 764 49.60 -37.21 -15.80
N TYR A 765 50.31 -36.36 -16.56
CA TYR A 765 51.72 -36.64 -16.87
C TYR A 765 52.62 -36.48 -15.65
N LYS A 766 52.36 -35.50 -14.76
CA LYS A 766 53.08 -35.33 -13.51
C LYS A 766 52.85 -36.53 -12.58
N GLY A 767 51.63 -37.04 -12.49
CA GLY A 767 51.28 -38.23 -11.73
C GLY A 767 52.04 -39.47 -12.22
N LEU A 768 52.14 -39.66 -13.54
CA LEU A 768 52.95 -40.74 -14.11
C LEU A 768 54.44 -40.60 -13.76
N LEU A 769 54.98 -39.38 -13.82
CA LEU A 769 56.36 -39.08 -13.41
C LEU A 769 56.58 -39.39 -11.92
N LEU A 770 55.63 -39.03 -11.06
CA LEU A 770 55.65 -39.29 -9.62
C LEU A 770 55.67 -40.80 -9.32
N LEU A 771 54.79 -41.57 -9.96
CA LEU A 771 54.70 -43.02 -9.80
C LEU A 771 55.99 -43.71 -10.28
N LEU A 772 56.53 -43.30 -11.42
CA LEU A 772 57.81 -43.81 -11.92
C LEU A 772 58.95 -43.51 -10.95
N GLY A 773 58.99 -42.32 -10.36
CA GLY A 773 60.02 -41.99 -9.37
C GLY A 773 59.90 -42.78 -8.06
N ILE A 774 58.68 -43.05 -7.57
CA ILE A 774 58.46 -43.97 -6.44
C ILE A 774 58.97 -45.37 -6.78
N PHE A 775 58.59 -45.90 -7.95
CA PHE A 775 59.01 -47.22 -8.41
C PHE A 775 60.54 -47.35 -8.44
N LEU A 776 61.23 -46.38 -9.04
CA LEU A 776 62.69 -46.37 -9.10
C LEU A 776 63.35 -46.21 -7.72
N ALA A 777 62.75 -45.42 -6.82
CA ALA A 777 63.22 -45.26 -5.46
C ALA A 777 63.10 -46.57 -4.66
N TYR A 778 62.03 -47.34 -4.90
CA TYR A 778 61.83 -48.66 -4.29
C TYR A 778 62.85 -49.69 -4.78
N GLU A 779 63.07 -49.78 -6.09
CA GLU A 779 64.06 -50.69 -6.69
C GLU A 779 65.49 -50.41 -6.21
N THR A 780 65.84 -49.15 -5.97
CA THR A 780 67.19 -48.75 -5.56
C THR A 780 67.44 -48.75 -4.05
N LYS A 781 66.46 -49.14 -3.22
CA LYS A 781 66.54 -49.02 -1.74
C LYS A 781 67.63 -49.87 -1.08
N SER A 782 67.85 -51.09 -1.61
CA SER A 782 68.73 -52.11 -1.01
C SER A 782 70.20 -51.93 -1.40
N VAL A 783 70.49 -51.05 -2.35
CA VAL A 783 71.85 -50.80 -2.82
C VAL A 783 72.61 -49.91 -1.84
N SER A 784 73.82 -50.28 -1.43
CA SER A 784 74.69 -49.42 -0.61
C SER A 784 76.11 -49.38 -1.21
N THR A 785 76.61 -48.18 -1.50
CA THR A 785 78.00 -47.99 -1.94
C THR A 785 78.59 -46.71 -1.33
N GLU A 786 79.87 -46.76 -0.98
CA GLU A 786 80.61 -45.63 -0.38
C GLU A 786 80.73 -44.40 -1.32
N LYS A 787 80.48 -44.60 -2.62
CA LYS A 787 80.50 -43.55 -3.65
C LYS A 787 79.20 -42.74 -3.72
N ILE A 788 78.07 -43.21 -3.17
CA ILE A 788 76.75 -42.54 -3.29
C ILE A 788 75.95 -42.70 -1.99
N ASN A 789 76.13 -41.76 -1.04
CA ASN A 789 75.61 -41.91 0.33
C ASN A 789 74.20 -41.32 0.57
N ASP A 790 73.62 -40.62 -0.42
CA ASP A 790 72.43 -39.76 -0.22
C ASP A 790 71.16 -40.26 -0.95
N HIS A 791 71.24 -41.37 -1.67
CA HIS A 791 70.13 -41.84 -2.52
C HIS A 791 68.90 -42.31 -1.70
N ARG A 792 69.09 -42.84 -0.49
CA ARG A 792 67.98 -43.22 0.41
C ARG A 792 67.19 -42.01 0.91
N ALA A 793 67.87 -40.92 1.25
CA ALA A 793 67.23 -39.68 1.66
C ALA A 793 66.42 -39.06 0.52
N VAL A 794 66.98 -39.07 -0.70
CA VAL A 794 66.27 -38.64 -1.92
C VAL A 794 65.03 -39.51 -2.19
N GLY A 795 65.13 -40.83 -2.03
CA GLY A 795 63.98 -41.74 -2.17
C GLY A 795 62.85 -41.45 -1.18
N MET A 796 63.18 -41.17 0.09
CA MET A 796 62.19 -40.76 1.10
C MET A 796 61.55 -39.40 0.78
N ALA A 797 62.34 -38.44 0.29
CA ALA A 797 61.81 -37.14 -0.14
C ALA A 797 60.85 -37.28 -1.34
N ILE A 798 61.21 -38.08 -2.35
CA ILE A 798 60.36 -38.37 -3.51
C ILE A 798 59.03 -39.00 -3.08
N TYR A 799 59.06 -39.98 -2.17
CA TYR A 799 57.85 -40.62 -1.66
C TYR A 799 56.90 -39.61 -0.99
N ASN A 800 57.43 -38.77 -0.07
CA ASN A 800 56.62 -37.78 0.64
C ASN A 800 56.02 -36.73 -0.30
N VAL A 801 56.80 -36.22 -1.25
CA VAL A 801 56.32 -35.26 -2.26
C VAL A 801 55.23 -35.88 -3.12
N ALA A 802 55.44 -37.12 -3.58
CA ALA A 802 54.48 -37.80 -4.45
C ALA A 802 53.14 -38.06 -3.75
N VAL A 803 53.14 -38.56 -2.51
CA VAL A 803 51.92 -38.82 -1.74
C VAL A 803 51.16 -37.52 -1.48
N LEU A 804 51.84 -36.46 -1.03
CA LEU A 804 51.20 -35.18 -0.76
C LEU A 804 50.57 -34.59 -2.03
N CYS A 805 51.26 -34.62 -3.17
CA CYS A 805 50.74 -34.06 -4.42
C CYS A 805 49.58 -34.88 -5.01
N LEU A 806 49.64 -36.22 -4.94
CA LEU A 806 48.58 -37.09 -5.45
C LEU A 806 47.27 -36.97 -4.65
N ILE A 807 47.36 -36.63 -3.37
CA ILE A 807 46.17 -36.38 -2.52
C ILE A 807 45.64 -34.95 -2.71
N THR A 808 46.52 -33.94 -2.73
CA THR A 808 46.06 -32.54 -2.68
C THR A 808 45.55 -32.02 -4.01
N ALA A 809 46.10 -32.46 -5.14
CA ALA A 809 45.65 -32.02 -6.47
C ALA A 809 44.16 -32.32 -6.75
N PRO A 810 43.61 -33.53 -6.51
CA PRO A 810 42.17 -33.76 -6.68
C PRO A 810 41.32 -33.04 -5.62
N VAL A 811 41.81 -32.91 -4.38
CA VAL A 811 41.08 -32.22 -3.31
C VAL A 811 40.87 -30.73 -3.64
N THR A 812 41.88 -30.03 -4.15
CA THR A 812 41.76 -28.61 -4.52
C THR A 812 40.88 -28.39 -5.74
N MET A 813 40.80 -29.36 -6.67
CA MET A 813 39.84 -29.34 -7.79
C MET A 813 38.39 -29.43 -7.32
N ILE A 814 38.12 -30.25 -6.30
CA ILE A 814 36.76 -30.43 -5.75
C ILE A 814 36.34 -29.23 -4.91
N LEU A 815 37.27 -28.64 -4.16
CA LEU A 815 37.01 -27.52 -3.24
C LEU A 815 37.14 -26.14 -3.91
N SER A 816 37.08 -26.03 -5.24
CA SER A 816 37.29 -24.76 -5.96
C SER A 816 36.29 -23.66 -5.58
N SER A 817 35.08 -24.03 -5.14
CA SER A 817 34.04 -23.09 -4.67
C SER A 817 34.28 -22.55 -3.25
N GLN A 818 35.18 -23.18 -2.48
CA GLN A 818 35.56 -22.75 -1.13
C GLN A 818 36.99 -22.23 -1.12
N GLN A 819 37.16 -20.90 -1.25
CA GLN A 819 38.47 -20.26 -1.37
C GLN A 819 39.41 -20.54 -0.19
N ASP A 820 38.97 -20.35 1.05
CA ASP A 820 39.81 -20.57 2.24
C ASP A 820 40.33 -22.01 2.32
N ALA A 821 39.45 -23.00 2.08
CA ALA A 821 39.79 -24.41 2.14
C ALA A 821 40.76 -24.80 1.01
N SER A 822 40.44 -24.42 -0.23
CA SER A 822 41.29 -24.69 -1.41
C SER A 822 42.69 -24.09 -1.25
N PHE A 823 42.78 -22.83 -0.79
CA PHE A 823 44.06 -22.17 -0.51
C PHE A 823 44.84 -22.86 0.61
N ALA A 824 44.19 -23.20 1.73
CA ALA A 824 44.85 -23.88 2.85
C ALA A 824 45.45 -25.23 2.41
N PHE A 825 44.68 -26.09 1.74
CA PHE A 825 45.17 -27.40 1.28
C PHE A 825 46.32 -27.27 0.28
N ALA A 826 46.21 -26.38 -0.71
CA ALA A 826 47.26 -26.16 -1.70
C ALA A 826 48.56 -25.65 -1.05
N SER A 827 48.45 -24.60 -0.24
CA SER A 827 49.60 -23.94 0.40
C SER A 827 50.31 -24.83 1.42
N LEU A 828 49.58 -25.55 2.27
CA LEU A 828 50.15 -26.45 3.27
C LEU A 828 50.87 -27.62 2.61
N ALA A 829 50.32 -28.18 1.53
CA ALA A 829 50.98 -29.22 0.76
C ALA A 829 52.30 -28.75 0.17
N ILE A 830 52.35 -27.53 -0.39
CA ILE A 830 53.58 -26.92 -0.92
C ILE A 830 54.60 -26.70 0.20
N VAL A 831 54.18 -26.10 1.33
CA VAL A 831 55.05 -25.81 2.47
C VAL A 831 55.62 -27.09 3.07
N PHE A 832 54.77 -28.08 3.41
CA PHE A 832 55.25 -29.33 4.01
C PHE A 832 56.14 -30.13 3.06
N SER A 833 55.79 -30.23 1.78
CA SER A 833 56.61 -30.95 0.80
C SER A 833 58.00 -30.33 0.63
N ALA A 834 58.09 -29.00 0.57
CA ALA A 834 59.36 -28.28 0.49
C ALA A 834 60.19 -28.43 1.78
N TYR A 835 59.57 -28.24 2.95
CA TYR A 835 60.26 -28.36 4.24
C TYR A 835 60.83 -29.76 4.47
N ILE A 836 60.02 -30.79 4.26
CA ILE A 836 60.45 -32.19 4.42
C ILE A 836 61.60 -32.48 3.46
N THR A 837 61.50 -32.04 2.20
CA THR A 837 62.56 -32.25 1.20
C THR A 837 63.88 -31.57 1.60
N LEU A 838 63.84 -30.31 2.03
CA LEU A 838 65.03 -29.57 2.47
C LEU A 838 65.65 -30.21 3.72
N VAL A 839 64.84 -30.56 4.72
CA VAL A 839 65.32 -31.16 5.97
C VAL A 839 65.94 -32.53 5.71
N VAL A 840 65.26 -33.42 4.99
CA VAL A 840 65.72 -34.78 4.71
C VAL A 840 67.03 -34.78 3.91
N LEU A 841 67.19 -33.86 2.95
CA LEU A 841 68.38 -33.82 2.08
C LEU A 841 69.59 -33.10 2.68
N PHE A 842 69.38 -32.08 3.53
CA PHE A 842 70.48 -31.23 4.00
C PHE A 842 70.85 -31.44 5.47
N VAL A 843 69.92 -31.78 6.36
CA VAL A 843 70.23 -31.96 7.80
C VAL A 843 71.23 -33.08 8.07
N PRO A 844 71.14 -34.28 7.44
CA PRO A 844 72.17 -35.31 7.61
C PRO A 844 73.57 -34.83 7.22
N LYS A 845 73.68 -33.97 6.19
CA LYS A 845 74.95 -33.39 5.71
C LYS A 845 75.53 -32.41 6.72
N VAL A 846 74.67 -31.59 7.33
CA VAL A 846 75.06 -30.63 8.38
C VAL A 846 75.56 -31.37 9.63
N ILE A 847 74.82 -32.40 10.09
CA ILE A 847 75.19 -33.19 11.28
C ILE A 847 76.51 -33.96 11.05
N GLN A 848 76.69 -34.57 9.88
CA GLN A 848 77.93 -35.26 9.57
C GLN A 848 79.13 -34.30 9.56
N ARG A 849 78.94 -33.07 9.06
CA ARG A 849 79.99 -32.04 9.05
C ARG A 849 80.31 -31.52 10.45
N SER A 850 79.30 -31.29 11.29
CA SER A 850 79.52 -30.84 12.67
C SER A 850 80.25 -31.90 13.48
N ASN A 851 79.90 -33.18 13.34
CA ASN A 851 80.59 -34.29 14.00
C ASN A 851 82.06 -34.44 13.57
N VAL A 852 82.35 -34.28 12.26
CA VAL A 852 83.73 -34.28 11.76
C VAL A 852 84.52 -33.07 12.27
N SER A 853 83.90 -31.89 12.37
CA SER A 853 84.55 -30.70 12.92
C SER A 853 84.80 -30.79 14.45
N LEU A 854 83.91 -31.49 15.17
CA LEU A 854 84.06 -31.76 16.60
C LEU A 854 85.20 -32.76 16.84
N SER A 855 85.24 -33.84 16.06
CA SER A 855 86.32 -34.85 16.08
C SER A 855 87.68 -34.24 15.72
N ALA A 856 87.73 -33.32 14.74
CA ALA A 856 88.95 -32.60 14.39
C ALA A 856 89.42 -31.64 15.50
N ARG A 857 88.50 -30.99 16.25
CA ARG A 857 88.87 -30.14 17.41
C ARG A 857 89.37 -30.96 18.60
N LEU A 858 88.79 -32.13 18.86
CA LEU A 858 89.20 -33.05 19.93
C LEU A 858 90.52 -33.79 19.61
N GLY A 859 90.81 -34.06 18.33
CA GLY A 859 92.03 -34.76 17.89
C GLY A 859 93.33 -33.95 17.99
N THR A 860 93.28 -32.63 18.14
CA THR A 860 94.47 -31.75 18.22
C THR A 860 95.13 -31.68 19.61
N LYS A 861 94.62 -32.38 20.64
CA LYS A 861 95.18 -32.33 22.02
C LYS A 861 95.81 -33.62 22.55
N CYS A 862 95.87 -34.71 21.80
CA CYS A 862 96.57 -35.92 22.23
C CYS A 862 97.65 -36.34 21.22
N GLY A 863 98.86 -35.82 21.41
CA GLY A 863 100.06 -36.54 20.99
C GLY A 863 100.57 -37.34 22.18
N VAL A 864 100.65 -38.67 22.06
CA VAL A 864 101.60 -39.47 22.85
C VAL A 864 102.13 -40.60 22.00
N SER A 865 103.45 -40.71 22.08
CA SER A 865 104.40 -41.61 21.45
C SER A 865 104.13 -43.10 21.70
N SER A 866 104.62 -43.88 20.74
CA SER A 866 104.80 -45.33 20.70
C SER A 866 105.14 -46.03 22.03
N LEU A 867 104.47 -47.15 22.32
CA LEU A 867 105.12 -48.32 22.93
C LEU A 867 104.38 -49.63 22.62
N VAL A 868 105.19 -50.62 22.27
CA VAL A 868 104.93 -51.99 21.82
C VAL A 868 104.38 -52.85 22.95
N ALA A 869 103.46 -53.78 22.66
CA ALA A 869 103.41 -55.08 23.34
C ALA A 869 102.51 -56.09 22.58
N SER A 870 103.11 -57.22 22.20
CA SER A 870 102.40 -58.41 21.74
C SER A 870 101.94 -59.27 22.93
N GLY A 871 100.76 -59.90 22.81
CA GLY A 871 100.61 -61.30 23.22
C GLY A 871 99.82 -61.60 24.50
N ARG A 872 98.68 -62.28 24.27
CA ARG A 872 98.10 -63.43 24.98
C ARG A 872 97.28 -63.25 26.30
N ARG A 873 96.04 -63.76 26.13
CA ARG A 873 95.27 -64.73 26.95
C ARG A 873 94.67 -64.31 28.30
N THR A 874 93.34 -64.45 28.30
CA THR A 874 92.45 -65.08 29.31
C THR A 874 92.25 -64.42 30.65
N GLY A 875 90.96 -64.23 31.01
CA GLY A 875 90.48 -64.43 32.37
C GLY A 875 89.77 -63.26 33.03
N SER A 876 88.44 -63.38 33.14
CA SER A 876 87.65 -63.14 34.35
C SER A 876 87.62 -61.77 35.06
N PHE A 877 86.43 -61.16 35.00
CA PHE A 877 85.66 -60.55 36.12
C PHE A 877 86.07 -59.22 36.80
N ARG A 878 85.12 -58.26 36.69
CA ARG A 878 84.48 -57.43 37.75
C ARG A 878 85.15 -56.18 38.36
N TYR A 879 84.30 -55.13 38.41
CA TYR A 879 84.23 -53.96 39.31
C TYR A 879 85.48 -53.05 39.43
N ALA A 880 85.43 -51.75 39.68
CA ALA A 880 84.50 -50.64 39.51
C ALA A 880 85.24 -49.40 40.05
N HIS A 881 84.89 -48.22 39.52
CA HIS A 881 85.11 -46.86 40.06
C HIS A 881 86.51 -46.42 40.51
N TYR A 882 86.95 -45.27 39.98
CA TYR A 882 87.21 -44.09 40.80
C TYR A 882 86.89 -42.80 40.03
N TYR A 883 86.15 -41.93 40.72
CA TYR A 883 85.88 -40.53 40.38
C TYR A 883 87.16 -39.69 40.45
N CYS A 884 87.25 -38.64 39.63
CA CYS A 884 87.74 -37.36 40.15
C CYS A 884 87.11 -36.18 39.39
N GLN A 885 86.67 -35.22 40.17
CA GLN A 885 85.87 -34.05 39.84
C GLN A 885 86.72 -32.84 40.21
N THR A 886 86.86 -31.85 39.33
CA THR A 886 87.13 -30.46 39.74
C THR A 886 86.53 -29.50 38.72
N CYS A 887 85.59 -28.69 39.22
CA CYS A 887 84.92 -27.59 38.54
C CYS A 887 85.79 -26.33 38.50
N THR A 888 85.58 -25.48 37.50
CA THR A 888 85.47 -24.02 37.68
C THR A 888 84.63 -23.41 36.54
N SER A 889 83.48 -22.82 36.93
CA SER A 889 82.79 -21.62 36.40
C SER A 889 82.73 -21.38 34.87
N THR A 890 81.61 -21.10 34.17
CA THR A 890 80.28 -20.57 34.52
C THR A 890 79.36 -20.81 33.32
N PHE A 891 78.10 -21.20 33.57
CA PHE A 891 76.91 -21.33 32.70
C PHE A 891 76.31 -22.73 32.72
N CYS A 892 75.40 -22.91 33.67
CA CYS A 892 74.45 -24.01 33.74
C CYS A 892 73.18 -23.57 32.99
N THR A 893 72.80 -24.26 31.93
CA THR A 893 71.39 -24.38 31.53
C THR A 893 71.11 -25.84 31.23
N VAL A 894 70.07 -26.31 31.88
CA VAL A 894 69.73 -27.69 32.18
C VAL A 894 69.28 -28.44 30.92
N LYS A 895 69.85 -29.62 30.72
CA LYS A 895 69.35 -30.63 29.78
C LYS A 895 68.39 -31.54 30.55
N CYS A 896 67.09 -31.25 30.51
CA CYS A 896 66.07 -32.20 30.98
C CYS A 896 65.76 -33.20 29.87
N GLN A 897 66.12 -34.46 30.13
CA GLN A 897 65.77 -35.62 29.34
C GLN A 897 64.48 -36.20 29.93
N PHE A 898 63.34 -36.00 29.27
CA PHE A 898 62.10 -36.70 29.62
C PHE A 898 62.04 -38.02 28.86
N THR A 899 62.06 -39.12 29.61
CA THR A 899 61.72 -40.46 29.14
C THR A 899 60.40 -40.79 29.81
N PHE A 900 59.29 -40.90 29.06
CA PHE A 900 58.03 -41.39 29.60
C PHE A 900 57.91 -42.89 29.34
N LYS A 901 57.86 -43.63 30.44
CA LYS A 901 57.53 -45.05 30.54
C LYS A 901 56.02 -45.12 30.75
N LEU A 902 55.27 -45.71 29.83
CA LEU A 902 53.86 -46.05 30.02
C LEU A 902 53.73 -47.56 29.97
N ILE A 903 53.36 -48.12 31.12
CA ILE A 903 52.95 -49.50 31.33
C ILE A 903 51.49 -49.57 30.89
N LEU A 904 51.18 -50.39 29.90
CA LEU A 904 49.85 -50.97 29.73
C LEU A 904 50.02 -52.45 29.37
N GLU A 905 49.35 -53.25 30.17
CA GLU A 905 49.31 -54.71 30.20
C GLU A 905 48.17 -55.22 29.28
N SER A 906 48.32 -56.46 28.82
CA SER A 906 47.35 -57.36 28.14
C SER A 906 47.46 -57.56 26.62
N ASP A 907 47.99 -58.76 26.31
CA ASP A 907 47.70 -59.75 25.27
C ASP A 907 46.99 -59.31 23.96
N ASP A 908 47.64 -59.42 22.81
CA ASP A 908 47.72 -60.67 22.01
C ASP A 908 48.55 -60.48 20.72
N LYS A 909 49.02 -61.60 20.14
CA LYS A 909 49.99 -61.67 19.03
C LYS A 909 49.45 -61.17 17.67
N SER A 910 50.28 -60.43 16.92
CA SER A 910 50.87 -60.80 15.60
C SER A 910 51.00 -59.65 14.56
N PHE A 911 52.17 -59.66 13.88
CA PHE A 911 52.53 -59.01 12.61
C PHE A 911 53.01 -57.54 12.54
N MET A 912 54.20 -57.38 11.93
CA MET A 912 54.82 -56.19 11.28
C MET A 912 55.52 -55.13 12.16
N ASP A 913 56.78 -55.40 12.52
CA ASP A 913 57.76 -54.37 12.89
C ASP A 913 58.37 -53.69 11.66
N ILE A 914 57.89 -52.49 11.32
CA ILE A 914 58.60 -51.53 10.46
C ILE A 914 58.63 -50.17 11.18
N TYR A 915 59.86 -49.67 11.34
CA TYR A 915 60.26 -48.40 11.97
C TYR A 915 59.27 -47.23 11.84
N SER A 916 58.93 -46.64 12.98
CA SER A 916 58.06 -45.48 13.16
C SER A 916 58.77 -44.15 12.87
N VAL A 917 58.14 -43.34 12.01
CA VAL A 917 58.38 -41.90 11.85
C VAL A 917 57.21 -41.19 12.58
N PRO A 918 57.43 -40.07 13.31
CA PRO A 918 56.39 -39.52 14.18
C PRO A 918 55.23 -38.92 13.36
N PHE A 919 54.07 -39.56 13.48
CA PHE A 919 52.78 -39.15 12.94
C PHE A 919 52.09 -38.12 13.87
N THR A 920 52.83 -37.13 14.37
CA THR A 920 52.34 -36.14 15.38
C THR A 920 52.26 -34.71 14.87
N PHE A 921 52.24 -34.50 13.55
CA PHE A 921 52.00 -33.16 12.96
C PHE A 921 50.69 -33.04 12.18
N MET A 922 49.96 -34.15 11.96
CA MET A 922 48.72 -34.14 11.17
C MET A 922 47.45 -33.93 12.03
N SER A 923 47.56 -34.01 13.36
CA SER A 923 46.42 -33.93 14.29
C SER A 923 46.19 -32.53 14.89
N LEU A 924 46.98 -31.52 14.51
CA LEU A 924 46.90 -30.16 15.07
C LEU A 924 46.19 -29.14 14.16
N PHE A 925 45.59 -29.59 13.05
CA PHE A 925 44.82 -28.76 12.12
C PHE A 925 43.43 -29.34 11.78
N LEU A 926 42.95 -30.30 12.59
CA LEU A 926 41.59 -30.84 12.54
C LEU A 926 40.82 -30.58 13.86
N ILE A 927 41.12 -29.46 14.52
CA ILE A 927 40.28 -28.84 15.57
C ILE A 927 40.01 -27.41 15.17
#